data_AF-A0A352ME99-F1
#
_entry.id   AF-A0A352ME99-F1
#
_cell.length_a   1.000
_cell.length_b   1.000
_cell.length_c   1.000
_cell.angle_alpha   90.00
_cell.angle_beta   90.00
_cell.angle_gamma   90.00
#
_symmetry.space_group_name_H-M   'P 1'
#
loop_
_entity.id
_entity.type
_entity.pdbx_description
1 polymer ?
#
loop_
_entity_poly.entity_id
_entity_poly.type
_entity_poly.pdbx_seq_one_letter_code
_entity_poly.pdbx_strand_id
1 'polypeptide(L)'
;MLTKSIKYIFSAFLLILTQGLCAQVSDTSLINQINQVRSDSVVNSTYRKEMTGNLSLDFDNGAAKAVLRDQYAKSLTVLINKDNILPVKNLQDIKIAVLELNGNRFPVYQNRLLDYCPADTLSISTDDEDKFAELIASLSGYDLIIMGISDSDPDKEINSRMLTRLWCILHNLPESVRTIITYFGNPSGLENYDALNKADGLVFAFADNEYTEDLSAQLIFGGIGASGNLPVRINNDRPEGFGISTTGNIRLQYGFPENAGLSSAGLNRKIDSIANIGLEAKAYPGCEIMVARKGIVVFHKTYGYHTYDDIIPVRKDDLFDLASVTKVSSTLAGLMLLDSEGKFSVEKKLGDYLPDFRKTNKGGLLMKDLLTHQAGLKDWIPFWKETVRKDSSFKRNIFRTEYSKKYPLKVANNLYINKNYRKKIFNEIKKSPLGEKKYVYSDLTFIISTGIIDNLTGEKWYDFVTKNIFHKLGAYDMCFNPYKKYPLDRIVPTEYDSLFRRQLLHGTVHDEGAAMLGGISGHAGLFATANDLMKLMELYRRKGEYGGEQIINRDVLEEYSRVQFPENNNRRGLGFDKPLLNNKELGPAEAYPAMSASPESFGHSGYTGTFVWIDPEYEITYVFFSNRVYPTRNNNLLSDLNIRPYILQAIYDSITDSPQTSQDTWQH
;
A
#
# COMPACT_ATOMS: atom_id res chain seq x y z
N MET A 1 46.00 -2.91 -8.59
CA MET A 1 44.88 -3.78 -8.15
C MET A 1 44.35 -3.29 -6.81
N LEU A 2 43.62 -2.18 -6.79
CA LEU A 2 42.75 -1.77 -5.70
C LEU A 2 41.39 -1.52 -6.36
N THR A 3 40.40 -2.28 -5.93
CA THR A 3 39.12 -2.52 -6.63
C THR A 3 38.25 -1.25 -6.68
N LYS A 4 37.40 -1.16 -7.72
CA LYS A 4 36.39 -0.10 -7.90
C LYS A 4 35.63 0.24 -6.61
N SER A 5 35.42 -0.73 -5.73
CA SER A 5 34.78 -0.60 -4.42
C SER A 5 35.43 0.43 -3.48
N ILE A 6 36.77 0.58 -3.51
CA ILE A 6 37.48 1.53 -2.63
C ILE A 6 37.26 2.97 -3.07
N LYS A 7 37.14 3.24 -4.37
CA LYS A 7 36.83 4.58 -4.90
C LYS A 7 35.42 5.05 -4.52
N TYR A 8 34.45 4.14 -4.47
CA TYR A 8 33.07 4.46 -4.08
C TYR A 8 32.95 4.75 -2.58
N ILE A 9 33.62 3.96 -1.74
CA ILE A 9 33.69 4.21 -0.31
C ILE A 9 34.33 5.59 -0.07
N PHE A 10 35.45 5.90 -0.74
CA PHE A 10 36.12 7.20 -0.61
C PHE A 10 35.29 8.40 -1.09
N SER A 11 34.45 8.21 -2.12
CA SER A 11 33.60 9.28 -2.66
C SER A 11 32.40 9.57 -1.74
N ALA A 12 31.78 8.53 -1.17
CA ALA A 12 30.80 8.69 -0.09
C ALA A 12 31.44 9.33 1.15
N PHE A 13 32.69 8.96 1.46
CA PHE A 13 33.49 9.54 2.54
C PHE A 13 33.77 11.04 2.35
N LEU A 14 34.01 11.48 1.11
CA LEU A 14 34.22 12.90 0.80
C LEU A 14 32.92 13.73 0.85
N LEU A 15 31.77 13.10 0.55
CA LEU A 15 30.44 13.72 0.68
C LEU A 15 30.07 13.95 2.16
N ILE A 16 30.44 13.01 3.04
CA ILE A 16 30.32 13.14 4.50
C ILE A 16 31.12 14.35 5.02
N LEU A 17 32.28 14.63 4.42
CA LEU A 17 33.14 15.77 4.76
C LEU A 17 32.59 17.12 4.27
N THR A 18 31.81 17.16 3.18
CA THR A 18 31.26 18.41 2.64
C THR A 18 29.89 18.78 3.22
N GLN A 19 29.11 17.82 3.73
CA GLN A 19 27.79 18.06 4.33
C GLN A 19 27.79 18.19 5.87
N GLY A 20 28.95 18.21 6.52
CA GLY A 20 29.04 18.48 7.97
C GLY A 20 28.64 17.32 8.89
N LEU A 21 28.45 16.11 8.35
CA LEU A 21 28.09 14.89 9.11
C LEU A 21 29.23 14.31 9.98
N CYS A 22 30.40 14.96 10.00
CA CYS A 22 31.60 14.46 10.71
C CYS A 22 31.48 14.38 12.24
N ALA A 23 30.53 15.09 12.86
CA ALA A 23 30.42 15.18 14.31
C ALA A 23 29.97 13.87 15.02
N GLN A 24 29.57 12.83 14.27
CA GLN A 24 29.03 11.58 14.84
C GLN A 24 29.98 10.37 14.71
N VAL A 25 31.22 10.54 14.26
CA VAL A 25 32.18 9.43 14.19
C VAL A 25 32.99 9.35 15.47
N SER A 26 32.66 8.41 16.35
CA SER A 26 33.31 8.20 17.66
C SER A 26 34.63 7.42 17.61
N ASP A 27 35.23 7.23 16.43
CA ASP A 27 36.45 6.44 16.26
C ASP A 27 37.71 7.33 16.23
N THR A 28 38.45 7.36 17.34
CA THR A 28 39.66 8.16 17.55
C THR A 28 40.80 7.80 16.58
N SER A 29 40.83 6.58 16.06
CA SER A 29 41.77 6.14 15.02
C SER A 29 41.52 6.88 13.70
N LEU A 30 40.24 7.02 13.35
CA LEU A 30 39.78 7.65 12.11
C LEU A 30 39.98 9.17 12.15
N ILE A 31 39.73 9.82 13.28
CA ILE A 31 39.96 11.25 13.49
C ILE A 31 41.45 11.60 13.34
N ASN A 32 42.35 10.74 13.85
CA ASN A 32 43.79 10.93 13.72
C ASN A 32 44.27 10.76 12.27
N GLN A 33 43.71 9.81 11.52
CA GLN A 33 43.99 9.66 10.09
C GLN A 33 43.46 10.85 9.26
N ILE A 34 42.30 11.40 9.61
CA ILE A 34 41.71 12.60 8.99
C ILE A 34 42.61 13.83 9.19
N ASN A 35 43.14 14.02 10.39
CA ASN A 35 44.04 15.13 10.69
C ASN A 35 45.40 14.98 9.99
N GLN A 36 45.90 13.75 9.83
CA GLN A 36 47.14 13.45 9.12
C GLN A 36 47.06 13.75 7.61
N VAL A 37 45.91 13.48 6.98
CA VAL A 37 45.65 13.82 5.56
C VAL A 37 45.48 15.33 5.34
N ARG A 38 44.93 16.06 6.33
CA ARG A 38 44.80 17.53 6.27
C ARG A 38 46.13 18.27 6.36
N SER A 39 47.12 17.72 7.07
CA SER A 39 48.42 18.36 7.28
C SER A 39 49.43 18.19 6.14
N ASP A 40 49.17 17.31 5.16
CA ASP A 40 50.13 16.97 4.13
C ASP A 40 50.02 17.89 2.90
N SER A 41 50.90 18.88 2.82
CA SER A 41 50.87 19.95 1.80
C SER A 41 51.10 19.45 0.36
N VAL A 42 51.66 18.26 0.19
CA VAL A 42 51.94 17.63 -1.13
C VAL A 42 50.70 16.94 -1.73
N VAL A 43 49.76 16.50 -0.88
CA VAL A 43 48.48 15.90 -1.32
C VAL A 43 47.53 16.99 -1.82
N ASN A 44 47.59 18.18 -1.23
CA ASN A 44 46.67 19.29 -1.53
C ASN A 44 46.88 19.93 -2.92
N SER A 45 48.12 19.95 -3.45
CA SER A 45 48.42 20.54 -4.76
C SER A 45 48.24 19.57 -5.93
N THR A 46 48.51 18.28 -5.70
CA THR A 46 48.45 17.25 -6.75
C THR A 46 47.01 16.83 -7.04
N TYR A 47 46.15 16.73 -6.01
CA TYR A 47 44.73 16.39 -6.18
C TYR A 47 43.86 17.56 -6.67
N ARG A 48 44.22 18.82 -6.42
CA ARG A 48 43.50 19.97 -6.99
C ARG A 48 43.61 20.06 -8.52
N LYS A 49 44.70 19.56 -9.11
CA LYS A 49 44.90 19.56 -10.57
C LYS A 49 44.17 18.43 -11.28
N GLU A 50 43.91 17.31 -10.60
CA GLU A 50 43.05 16.24 -11.11
C GLU A 50 41.54 16.52 -10.89
N MET A 51 41.17 17.42 -9.97
CA MET A 51 39.77 17.83 -9.76
C MET A 51 39.21 18.80 -10.80
N THR A 52 40.04 19.45 -11.63
CA THR A 52 39.54 20.32 -12.72
C THR A 52 39.25 19.57 -14.01
N GLY A 53 39.53 18.27 -14.08
CA GLY A 53 39.20 17.41 -15.21
C GLY A 53 37.96 16.56 -14.92
N ASN A 54 36.78 17.05 -15.29
CA ASN A 54 35.53 16.30 -15.48
C ASN A 54 35.41 14.95 -14.76
N LEU A 55 35.44 14.96 -13.41
CA LEU A 55 34.80 13.91 -12.63
C LEU A 55 33.32 14.29 -12.49
N SER A 56 32.57 14.11 -13.57
CA SER A 56 31.14 13.82 -13.46
C SER A 56 31.02 12.47 -12.76
N LEU A 57 31.16 12.47 -11.43
CA LEU A 57 30.71 11.36 -10.61
C LEU A 57 29.23 11.19 -10.93
N ASP A 58 28.83 10.06 -11.50
CA ASP A 58 27.42 9.75 -11.73
C ASP A 58 26.71 9.74 -10.36
N PHE A 59 26.08 10.86 -10.02
CA PHE A 59 25.23 11.04 -8.83
C PHE A 59 23.95 10.18 -8.89
N ASP A 60 23.84 9.28 -9.86
CA ASP A 60 22.71 8.40 -10.10
C ASP A 60 22.92 6.95 -9.64
N ASN A 61 23.95 6.70 -8.81
CA ASN A 61 24.19 5.38 -8.24
C ASN A 61 23.23 5.08 -7.07
N GLY A 62 22.30 4.13 -7.24
CA GLY A 62 21.30 3.73 -6.25
C GLY A 62 21.88 3.36 -4.88
N ALA A 63 23.05 2.71 -4.85
CA ALA A 63 23.72 2.35 -3.59
C ALA A 63 24.12 3.57 -2.75
N ALA A 64 24.59 4.66 -3.39
CA ALA A 64 24.96 5.88 -2.67
C ALA A 64 23.72 6.57 -2.08
N LYS A 65 22.62 6.64 -2.84
CA LYS A 65 21.34 7.19 -2.38
C LYS A 65 20.77 6.41 -1.20
N ALA A 66 20.87 5.08 -1.23
CA ALA A 66 20.42 4.20 -0.15
C ALA A 66 21.23 4.39 1.15
N VAL A 67 22.56 4.47 1.05
CA VAL A 67 23.44 4.75 2.20
C VAL A 67 23.12 6.12 2.81
N LEU A 68 22.96 7.14 1.97
CA LEU A 68 22.63 8.49 2.43
C LEU A 68 21.26 8.53 3.14
N ARG A 69 20.25 7.86 2.57
CA ARG A 69 18.93 7.69 3.21
C ARG A 69 19.06 7.07 4.59
N ASP A 70 19.82 5.98 4.74
CA ASP A 70 19.96 5.29 6.02
C ASP A 70 20.73 6.12 7.06
N GLN A 71 21.65 6.98 6.62
CA GLN A 71 22.31 7.96 7.49
C GLN A 71 21.33 9.01 8.00
N TYR A 72 20.49 9.58 7.13
CA TYR A 72 19.44 10.51 7.56
C TYR A 72 18.41 9.82 8.48
N ALA A 73 18.03 8.58 8.19
CA ALA A 73 17.10 7.83 9.04
C ALA A 73 17.66 7.63 10.45
N LYS A 74 18.95 7.31 10.57
CA LYS A 74 19.64 7.17 11.85
C LYS A 74 19.86 8.49 12.58
N SER A 75 19.86 9.62 11.87
CA SER A 75 20.01 10.94 12.49
C SER A 75 18.68 11.52 12.97
N LEU A 76 17.52 11.09 12.44
CA LEU A 76 16.23 11.55 12.93
C LEU A 76 16.07 11.33 14.44
N THR A 77 15.80 12.42 15.14
CA THR A 77 15.81 12.47 16.61
C THR A 77 14.43 12.87 17.09
N VAL A 78 13.80 12.06 17.95
CA VAL A 78 12.56 12.47 18.62
C VAL A 78 12.91 13.17 19.91
N LEU A 79 12.39 14.38 20.09
CA LEU A 79 12.67 15.25 21.24
C LEU A 79 11.52 15.32 22.23
N ILE A 80 10.30 15.07 21.77
CA ILE A 80 9.08 14.99 22.59
C ILE A 80 8.23 13.83 22.06
N ASN A 81 7.74 12.98 22.95
CA ASN A 81 6.82 11.89 22.62
C ASN A 81 5.80 11.68 23.77
N LYS A 82 4.94 12.67 24.01
CA LYS A 82 3.94 12.62 25.09
C LYS A 82 2.94 11.50 24.80
N ASP A 83 2.63 10.71 25.82
CA ASP A 83 1.70 9.58 25.77
C ASP A 83 1.99 8.57 24.64
N ASN A 84 3.25 8.49 24.18
CA ASN A 84 3.68 7.66 23.05
C ASN A 84 2.90 7.95 21.75
N ILE A 85 2.64 9.23 21.45
CA ILE A 85 1.97 9.68 20.22
C ILE A 85 2.73 9.32 18.93
N LEU A 86 4.06 9.09 19.03
CA LEU A 86 4.92 8.60 17.95
C LEU A 86 5.31 7.13 18.22
N PRO A 87 5.02 6.18 17.30
CA PRO A 87 4.28 6.37 16.06
C PRO A 87 2.76 6.51 16.28
N VAL A 88 2.06 7.18 15.36
CA VAL A 88 0.61 7.37 15.39
C VAL A 88 -0.12 6.03 15.29
N LYS A 89 -1.11 5.83 16.16
CA LYS A 89 -1.93 4.61 16.28
C LYS A 89 -3.42 4.92 16.08
N ASN A 90 -4.24 3.87 15.99
CA ASN A 90 -5.71 3.97 15.88
C ASN A 90 -6.17 4.86 14.72
N LEU A 91 -5.60 4.66 13.53
CA LEU A 91 -5.87 5.46 12.32
C LEU A 91 -7.36 5.47 11.91
N GLN A 92 -8.12 4.48 12.37
CA GLN A 92 -9.56 4.37 12.17
C GLN A 92 -10.40 5.33 13.04
N ASP A 93 -9.82 5.85 14.12
CA ASP A 93 -10.52 6.60 15.17
C ASP A 93 -10.06 8.06 15.28
N ILE A 94 -9.13 8.51 14.41
CA ILE A 94 -8.57 9.87 14.45
C ILE A 94 -8.78 10.60 13.13
N LYS A 95 -9.12 11.89 13.21
CA LYS A 95 -9.14 12.82 12.10
C LYS A 95 -7.88 13.68 12.12
N ILE A 96 -7.12 13.64 11.02
CA ILE A 96 -5.81 14.29 10.91
C ILE A 96 -5.89 15.50 9.98
N ALA A 97 -5.26 16.61 10.41
CA ALA A 97 -4.92 17.72 9.53
C ALA A 97 -3.39 17.79 9.34
N VAL A 98 -2.93 18.03 8.12
CA VAL A 98 -1.55 18.40 7.84
C VAL A 98 -1.53 19.90 7.57
N LEU A 99 -0.93 20.65 8.49
CA LEU A 99 -0.88 22.10 8.44
C LEU A 99 0.50 22.58 8.01
N GLU A 100 0.54 23.38 6.95
CA GLU A 100 1.72 24.13 6.54
C GLU A 100 1.59 25.61 6.84
N LEU A 101 2.66 26.16 7.40
CA LEU A 101 2.83 27.58 7.60
C LEU A 101 3.70 28.12 6.48
N ASN A 102 3.22 29.17 5.81
CA ASN A 102 3.87 29.84 4.70
C ASN A 102 3.91 29.06 3.37
N GLY A 103 2.75 28.63 2.88
CA GLY A 103 2.62 28.01 1.54
C GLY A 103 2.94 26.52 1.51
N ASN A 104 3.24 25.98 0.32
CA ASN A 104 3.53 24.56 0.09
C ASN A 104 5.04 24.28 0.11
N ARG A 105 5.61 24.31 1.31
CA ARG A 105 7.07 24.23 1.50
C ARG A 105 7.59 22.80 1.51
N PHE A 106 6.81 21.83 2.02
CA PHE A 106 7.26 20.46 2.23
C PHE A 106 6.39 19.44 1.47
N PRO A 107 6.31 19.51 0.13
CA PRO A 107 5.44 18.63 -0.64
C PRO A 107 5.83 17.15 -0.51
N VAL A 108 7.12 16.82 -0.29
CA VAL A 108 7.54 15.42 -0.10
C VAL A 108 7.05 14.90 1.25
N TYR A 109 7.20 15.69 2.30
CA TYR A 109 6.67 15.37 3.63
C TYR A 109 5.15 15.17 3.59
N GLN A 110 4.40 16.10 3.00
CA GLN A 110 2.94 16.01 2.90
C GLN A 110 2.48 14.76 2.15
N ASN A 111 3.02 14.54 0.95
CA ASN A 111 2.65 13.39 0.13
C ASN A 111 2.94 12.08 0.86
N ARG A 112 4.09 11.98 1.56
CA ARG A 112 4.42 10.78 2.33
C ARG A 112 3.51 10.57 3.54
N LEU A 113 3.05 11.63 4.22
CA LEU A 113 2.05 11.49 5.29
C LEU A 113 0.75 10.89 4.74
N LEU A 114 0.30 11.35 3.58
CA LEU A 114 -0.93 10.88 2.92
C LEU A 114 -0.84 9.42 2.45
N ASP A 115 0.37 8.90 2.18
CA ASP A 115 0.56 7.49 1.88
C ASP A 115 0.19 6.57 3.06
N TYR A 116 0.24 7.05 4.31
CA TYR A 116 -0.12 6.24 5.48
C TYR A 116 -1.60 6.35 5.85
N CYS A 117 -2.16 7.55 5.84
CA CYS A 117 -3.53 7.81 6.27
C CYS A 117 -4.07 9.08 5.58
N PRO A 118 -5.36 9.15 5.21
CA PRO A 118 -5.96 10.39 4.75
C PRO A 118 -5.84 11.50 5.80
N ALA A 119 -5.50 12.69 5.33
CA ALA A 119 -5.50 13.90 6.13
C ALA A 119 -5.95 15.08 5.28
N ASP A 120 -6.61 16.05 5.91
CA ASP A 120 -6.92 17.30 5.24
C ASP A 120 -5.65 18.16 5.20
N THR A 121 -5.21 18.58 4.01
CA THR A 121 -4.06 19.47 3.85
C THR A 121 -4.51 20.92 3.91
N LEU A 122 -4.00 21.65 4.90
CA LEU A 122 -4.30 23.05 5.15
C LEU A 122 -3.02 23.86 5.00
N SER A 123 -3.08 24.99 4.31
CA SER A 123 -1.94 25.90 4.18
C SER A 123 -2.39 27.32 4.46
N ILE A 124 -1.54 28.09 5.13
CA ILE A 124 -1.79 29.50 5.42
C ILE A 124 -0.57 30.35 5.15
N SER A 125 -0.76 31.50 4.49
CA SER A 125 0.25 32.54 4.45
C SER A 125 0.34 33.19 5.83
N THR A 126 1.56 33.45 6.30
CA THR A 126 1.79 34.06 7.62
C THR A 126 1.24 35.48 7.74
N ASP A 127 0.89 36.10 6.61
CA ASP A 127 0.58 37.53 6.48
C ASP A 127 -0.92 37.83 6.45
N ASP A 128 -1.77 36.80 6.41
CA ASP A 128 -3.23 36.92 6.29
C ASP A 128 -3.92 36.69 7.65
N GLU A 129 -4.16 37.77 8.40
CA GLU A 129 -4.75 37.72 9.77
C GLU A 129 -6.17 37.16 9.79
N ASP A 130 -7.03 37.57 8.85
CA ASP A 130 -8.44 37.17 8.83
C ASP A 130 -8.58 35.66 8.59
N LYS A 131 -7.82 35.12 7.63
CA LYS A 131 -7.79 33.67 7.39
C LYS A 131 -7.15 32.89 8.53
N PHE A 132 -6.25 33.50 9.30
CA PHE A 132 -5.60 32.83 10.42
C PHE A 132 -6.58 32.54 11.56
N ALA A 133 -7.47 33.48 11.89
CA ALA A 133 -8.51 33.25 12.88
C ALA A 133 -9.48 32.14 12.45
N GLU A 134 -9.90 32.12 11.18
CA GLU A 134 -10.74 31.07 10.62
C GLU A 134 -10.05 29.70 10.64
N LEU A 135 -8.76 29.65 10.29
CA LEU A 135 -7.95 28.44 10.35
C LEU A 135 -7.95 27.87 11.77
N ILE A 136 -7.61 28.66 12.79
CA ILE A 136 -7.57 28.18 14.18
C ILE A 136 -8.91 27.59 14.61
N ALA A 137 -10.01 28.24 14.25
CA ALA A 137 -11.36 27.73 14.52
C ALA A 137 -11.59 26.38 13.83
N SER A 138 -11.16 26.23 12.58
CA SER A 138 -11.31 24.98 11.82
C SER A 138 -10.48 23.82 12.38
N LEU A 139 -9.30 24.11 12.94
CA LEU A 139 -8.39 23.12 13.52
C LEU A 139 -8.97 22.41 14.75
N SER A 140 -9.95 23.03 15.44
CA SER A 140 -10.64 22.41 16.58
C SER A 140 -11.48 21.18 16.20
N GLY A 141 -11.73 20.98 14.90
CA GLY A 141 -12.47 19.83 14.39
C GLY A 141 -11.62 18.59 14.08
N TYR A 142 -10.35 18.57 14.48
CA TYR A 142 -9.41 17.47 14.26
C TYR A 142 -8.91 16.91 15.58
N ASP A 143 -8.48 15.64 15.58
CA ASP A 143 -7.90 14.99 16.75
C ASP A 143 -6.37 15.15 16.78
N LEU A 144 -5.75 15.24 15.60
CA LEU A 144 -4.31 15.37 15.42
C LEU A 144 -3.97 16.38 14.32
N ILE A 145 -3.06 17.31 14.64
CA ILE A 145 -2.48 18.24 13.67
C ILE A 145 -0.99 17.92 13.52
N ILE A 146 -0.56 17.68 12.27
CA ILE A 146 0.82 17.42 11.92
C ILE A 146 1.37 18.64 11.17
N MET A 147 2.51 19.16 11.59
CA MET A 147 3.15 20.34 10.99
C MET A 147 4.60 20.06 10.62
N GLY A 148 5.05 20.63 9.51
CA GLY A 148 6.46 20.77 9.15
C GLY A 148 6.87 22.24 9.28
N ILE A 149 8.01 22.50 9.94
CA ILE A 149 8.55 23.86 10.08
C ILE A 149 10.05 23.86 9.80
N SER A 150 10.57 25.01 9.36
CA SER A 150 12.00 25.22 9.18
C SER A 150 12.38 26.68 9.35
N ASP A 151 13.55 26.93 9.92
CA ASP A 151 14.16 28.25 10.10
C ASP A 151 15.03 28.71 8.93
N SER A 152 15.07 27.94 7.83
CA SER A 152 15.97 28.22 6.71
C SER A 152 15.42 29.24 5.69
N ASP A 153 14.30 29.90 6.00
CA ASP A 153 13.81 31.01 5.16
C ASP A 153 14.84 32.15 5.18
N PRO A 154 15.31 32.66 4.02
CA PRO A 154 16.27 33.75 3.99
C PRO A 154 15.72 35.05 4.60
N ASP A 155 14.38 35.21 4.66
CA ASP A 155 13.74 36.36 5.28
C ASP A 155 13.52 36.13 6.79
N LYS A 156 14.25 36.90 7.60
CA LYS A 156 14.14 36.86 9.06
C LYS A 156 12.77 37.28 9.58
N GLU A 157 12.07 38.16 8.86
CA GLU A 157 10.73 38.61 9.25
C GLU A 157 9.71 37.48 9.08
N ILE A 158 9.82 36.72 8.00
CA ILE A 158 8.99 35.52 7.76
C ILE A 158 9.22 34.49 8.87
N ASN A 159 10.47 34.19 9.22
CA ASN A 159 10.78 33.27 10.32
C ASN A 159 10.17 33.73 11.66
N SER A 160 10.24 35.03 11.97
CA SER A 160 9.65 35.61 13.19
C SER A 160 8.12 35.57 13.19
N ARG A 161 7.48 35.81 12.04
CA ARG A 161 6.02 35.68 11.89
C ARG A 161 5.59 34.23 12.02
N MET A 162 6.28 33.29 11.38
CA MET A 162 6.01 31.85 11.50
C MET A 162 6.07 31.39 12.96
N LEU A 163 7.10 31.81 13.69
CA LEU A 163 7.24 31.60 15.13
C LEU A 163 6.02 32.09 15.91
N THR A 164 5.57 33.31 15.62
CA THR A 164 4.40 33.93 16.26
C THR A 164 3.12 33.15 15.95
N ARG A 165 2.92 32.76 14.69
CA ARG A 165 1.76 31.95 14.25
C ARG A 165 1.76 30.58 14.91
N LEU A 166 2.91 29.91 14.95
CA LEU A 166 3.06 28.61 15.61
C LEU A 166 2.73 28.72 17.10
N TRP A 167 3.24 29.75 17.78
CA TRP A 167 2.91 30.01 19.17
C TRP A 167 1.40 30.19 19.35
N CYS A 168 0.75 31.01 18.51
CA CYS A 168 -0.69 31.21 18.55
C CYS A 168 -1.47 29.90 18.33
N ILE A 169 -1.08 29.08 17.36
CA ILE A 169 -1.72 27.77 17.14
C ILE A 169 -1.63 26.91 18.40
N LEU A 170 -0.42 26.69 18.91
CA LEU A 170 -0.19 25.81 20.06
C LEU A 170 -0.81 26.32 21.38
N HIS A 171 -1.18 27.60 21.47
CA HIS A 171 -1.81 28.17 22.65
C HIS A 171 -3.34 28.27 22.56
N ASN A 172 -3.90 28.30 21.35
CA ASN A 172 -5.35 28.45 21.14
C ASN A 172 -6.04 27.13 20.76
N LEU A 173 -5.30 26.06 20.49
CA LEU A 173 -5.89 24.73 20.28
C LEU A 173 -6.46 24.17 21.59
N PRO A 174 -7.64 23.52 21.54
CA PRO A 174 -8.17 22.77 22.68
C PRO A 174 -7.21 21.65 23.10
N GLU A 175 -7.17 21.29 24.40
CA GLU A 175 -6.33 20.19 24.92
C GLU A 175 -6.65 18.82 24.30
N SER A 176 -7.85 18.65 23.75
CA SER A 176 -8.25 17.44 23.03
C SER A 176 -7.56 17.28 21.67
N VAL A 177 -7.03 18.36 21.10
CA VAL A 177 -6.37 18.37 19.79
C VAL A 177 -4.87 18.21 20.00
N ARG A 178 -4.33 17.07 19.58
CA ARG A 178 -2.92 16.76 19.74
C ARG A 178 -2.09 17.31 18.59
N THR A 179 -0.81 17.57 18.83
CA THR A 179 0.09 18.15 17.83
C THR A 179 1.40 17.39 17.67
N ILE A 180 1.78 17.13 16.42
CA ILE A 180 3.11 16.60 16.06
C ILE A 180 3.80 17.62 15.16
N ILE A 181 5.00 18.03 15.53
CA ILE A 181 5.80 18.97 14.75
C ILE A 181 7.08 18.29 14.31
N THR A 182 7.40 18.41 13.03
CA THR A 182 8.73 18.11 12.50
C THR A 182 9.47 19.41 12.25
N TYR A 183 10.63 19.56 12.86
CA TYR A 183 11.54 20.66 12.64
C TYR A 183 12.66 20.23 11.68
N PHE A 184 12.74 20.90 10.52
CA PHE A 184 13.79 20.71 9.51
C PHE A 184 14.80 21.85 9.60
N GLY A 185 16.04 21.56 9.99
CA GLY A 185 17.06 22.61 10.02
C GLY A 185 18.21 22.38 10.98
N ASN A 186 18.78 23.47 11.47
CA ASN A 186 19.92 23.46 12.39
C ASN A 186 19.45 23.31 13.86
N PRO A 187 20.16 22.51 14.69
CA PRO A 187 19.85 22.42 16.11
C PRO A 187 19.75 23.77 16.83
N SER A 188 20.60 24.76 16.49
CA SER A 188 20.61 26.06 17.17
C SER A 188 19.30 26.84 17.04
N GLY A 189 18.52 26.58 15.99
CA GLY A 189 17.23 27.22 15.83
C GLY A 189 16.24 26.76 16.90
N LEU A 190 16.31 25.52 17.39
CA LEU A 190 15.39 24.97 18.41
C LEU A 190 15.42 25.74 19.75
N GLU A 191 16.54 26.38 20.10
CA GLU A 191 16.66 27.21 21.30
C GLU A 191 15.69 28.41 21.28
N ASN A 192 15.35 28.90 20.08
CA ASN A 192 14.52 30.08 19.89
C ASN A 192 13.01 29.77 19.86
N TYR A 193 12.61 28.49 19.97
CA TYR A 193 11.23 28.05 19.81
C TYR A 193 10.69 27.44 21.12
N ASP A 194 10.52 28.24 22.16
CA ASP A 194 9.86 27.80 23.39
C ASP A 194 8.46 27.22 23.14
N ALA A 195 7.79 27.70 22.09
CA ALA A 195 6.51 27.18 21.62
C ALA A 195 6.55 25.67 21.33
N LEU A 196 7.66 25.13 20.83
CA LEU A 196 7.79 23.70 20.50
C LEU A 196 7.71 22.80 21.73
N ASN A 197 8.00 23.31 22.92
CA ASN A 197 7.83 22.56 24.16
C ASN A 197 6.36 22.22 24.47
N LYS A 198 5.41 22.94 23.87
CA LYS A 198 3.99 22.62 24.01
C LYS A 198 3.53 21.46 23.14
N ALA A 199 4.24 21.14 22.06
CA ALA A 199 3.87 20.04 21.17
C ALA A 199 3.75 18.71 21.92
N ASP A 200 2.94 17.80 21.39
CA ASP A 200 2.82 16.44 21.94
C ASP A 200 3.84 15.50 21.34
N GLY A 201 4.19 15.69 20.07
CA GLY A 201 5.31 15.06 19.39
C GLY A 201 6.23 16.11 18.77
N LEU A 202 7.54 15.95 18.94
CA LEU A 202 8.55 16.79 18.28
C LEU A 202 9.61 15.90 17.65
N VAL A 203 9.67 15.92 16.32
CA VAL A 203 10.69 15.26 15.51
C VAL A 203 11.68 16.32 15.06
N PHE A 204 12.97 16.03 15.22
CA PHE A 204 14.05 16.86 14.72
C PHE A 204 14.76 16.15 13.58
N ALA A 205 14.84 16.84 12.45
CA ALA A 205 15.45 16.35 11.23
C ALA A 205 16.62 17.26 10.81
N PHE A 206 17.81 16.66 10.74
CA PHE A 206 19.04 17.36 10.38
C PHE A 206 19.03 17.67 8.88
N ALA A 207 18.91 18.96 8.57
CA ALA A 207 18.77 19.51 7.22
C ALA A 207 17.36 19.47 6.63
N ASP A 208 17.11 20.48 5.80
CA ASP A 208 15.91 20.71 5.01
C ASP A 208 16.15 20.14 3.61
N ASN A 209 15.75 18.88 3.39
CA ASN A 209 15.87 18.20 2.09
C ASN A 209 14.84 17.07 1.96
N GLU A 210 14.66 16.57 0.74
CA GLU A 210 13.65 15.55 0.43
C GLU A 210 13.83 14.23 1.22
N TYR A 211 15.06 13.84 1.60
CA TYR A 211 15.27 12.63 2.40
C TYR A 211 14.73 12.81 3.81
N THR A 212 15.03 13.93 4.47
CA THR A 212 14.57 14.18 5.84
C THR A 212 13.08 14.41 5.89
N GLU A 213 12.49 15.08 4.89
CA GLU A 213 11.05 15.19 4.72
C GLU A 213 10.38 13.81 4.63
N ASP A 214 10.79 12.98 3.66
CA ASP A 214 10.23 11.64 3.44
C ASP A 214 10.37 10.76 4.69
N LEU A 215 11.56 10.70 5.28
CA LEU A 215 11.84 9.85 6.44
C LEU A 215 11.10 10.32 7.70
N SER A 216 10.92 11.62 7.90
CA SER A 216 10.18 12.15 9.06
C SER A 216 8.71 11.76 9.00
N ALA A 217 8.10 11.82 7.82
CA ALA A 217 6.73 11.33 7.64
C ALA A 217 6.61 9.82 7.90
N GLN A 218 7.58 9.03 7.44
CA GLN A 218 7.64 7.59 7.75
C GLN A 218 7.80 7.32 9.25
N LEU A 219 8.61 8.12 9.96
CA LEU A 219 8.81 8.00 11.42
C LEU A 219 7.52 8.24 12.17
N ILE A 220 6.76 9.28 11.78
CA ILE A 220 5.48 9.64 12.43
C ILE A 220 4.51 8.47 12.44
N PHE A 221 4.44 7.69 11.36
CA PHE A 221 3.55 6.53 11.25
C PHE A 221 4.23 5.19 11.55
N GLY A 222 5.49 5.16 12.00
CA GLY A 222 6.19 3.93 12.38
C GLY A 222 6.61 3.06 11.20
N GLY A 223 6.72 3.64 10.00
CA GLY A 223 7.47 3.02 8.90
C GLY A 223 8.92 2.82 9.34
N ILE A 224 9.57 3.88 9.77
CA ILE A 224 10.88 3.82 10.43
C ILE A 224 10.77 4.21 11.91
N GLY A 225 11.78 3.84 12.69
CA GLY A 225 11.87 4.20 14.11
C GLY A 225 12.91 5.30 14.30
N ALA A 226 12.82 6.02 15.40
CA ALA A 226 13.81 7.01 15.79
C ALA A 226 14.93 6.37 16.61
N SER A 227 16.18 6.70 16.28
CA SER A 227 17.36 6.32 17.07
C SER A 227 18.40 7.45 17.17
N GLY A 228 18.12 8.60 16.57
CA GLY A 228 19.05 9.73 16.54
C GLY A 228 19.19 10.39 17.90
N ASN A 229 20.30 11.11 18.06
CA ASN A 229 20.61 11.90 19.25
C ASN A 229 21.05 13.30 18.84
N LEU A 230 20.76 14.29 19.69
CA LEU A 230 21.24 15.66 19.53
C LEU A 230 22.77 15.73 19.55
N PRO A 231 23.43 16.48 18.65
CA PRO A 231 24.89 16.57 18.60
C PRO A 231 25.41 17.75 19.44
N VAL A 232 24.50 18.58 19.95
CA VAL A 232 24.77 19.75 20.77
C VAL A 232 23.65 19.87 21.80
N ARG A 233 23.95 20.50 22.93
CA ARG A 233 22.94 20.87 23.92
C ARG A 233 22.03 21.95 23.33
N ILE A 234 20.70 21.79 23.51
CA ILE A 234 19.70 22.82 23.21
C ILE A 234 19.31 23.56 24.49
N ASN A 235 19.02 22.82 25.57
CA ASN A 235 18.69 23.40 26.87
C ASN A 235 19.01 22.41 28.00
N ASN A 236 18.58 22.70 29.23
CA ASN A 236 18.86 21.84 30.38
C ASN A 236 18.16 20.48 30.30
N ASP A 237 16.96 20.43 29.74
CA ASP A 237 16.18 19.20 29.61
C ASP A 237 16.57 18.38 28.37
N ARG A 238 17.27 19.01 27.41
CA ARG A 238 17.75 18.41 26.16
C ARG A 238 19.25 18.65 25.98
N PRO A 239 20.08 17.94 26.75
CA PRO A 239 21.54 18.00 26.60
C PRO A 239 21.99 17.35 25.29
N GLU A 240 23.27 17.54 24.96
CA GLU A 240 23.95 16.76 23.94
C GLU A 240 23.78 15.25 24.22
N GLY A 241 23.56 14.47 23.17
CA GLY A 241 23.27 13.03 23.26
C GLY A 241 21.81 12.69 23.57
N PHE A 242 20.94 13.67 23.78
CA PHE A 242 19.51 13.41 24.04
C PHE A 242 18.75 13.00 22.77
N GLY A 243 17.89 11.98 22.92
CA GLY A 243 16.97 11.50 21.88
C GLY A 243 16.06 10.42 22.45
N ILE A 244 14.80 10.39 22.00
CA ILE A 244 13.81 9.38 22.40
C ILE A 244 13.76 8.32 21.29
N SER A 245 13.96 7.06 21.66
CA SER A 245 13.78 5.96 20.71
C SER A 245 12.31 5.66 20.47
N THR A 246 11.94 5.39 19.23
CA THR A 246 10.60 4.95 18.85
C THR A 246 10.65 3.68 18.02
N THR A 247 9.59 2.87 18.10
CA THR A 247 9.48 1.64 17.31
C THR A 247 9.26 1.97 15.84
N GLY A 248 10.00 1.31 14.96
CA GLY A 248 9.82 1.35 13.50
C GLY A 248 9.50 -0.01 12.93
N ASN A 249 9.40 -0.08 11.60
CA ASN A 249 9.09 -1.31 10.87
C ASN A 249 7.80 -1.98 11.38
N ILE A 250 6.81 -1.18 11.76
CA ILE A 250 5.46 -1.66 12.09
C ILE A 250 4.47 -1.41 10.95
N ARG A 251 4.80 -0.48 10.03
CA ARG A 251 4.07 -0.23 8.79
C ARG A 251 5.03 -0.30 7.59
N LEU A 252 4.50 -0.08 6.40
CA LEU A 252 5.30 0.06 5.19
C LEU A 252 6.39 1.12 5.39
N GLN A 253 7.59 0.84 4.90
CA GLN A 253 8.63 1.82 4.65
C GLN A 253 8.66 2.16 3.17
N TYR A 254 9.29 3.27 2.82
CA TYR A 254 9.54 3.67 1.44
C TYR A 254 11.01 4.01 1.27
N GLY A 255 11.64 3.50 0.23
CA GLY A 255 13.07 3.65 0.05
C GLY A 255 13.56 3.14 -1.29
N PHE A 256 14.86 2.90 -1.37
CA PHE A 256 15.50 2.42 -2.58
C PHE A 256 15.58 0.89 -2.58
N PRO A 257 15.64 0.25 -3.76
CA PRO A 257 15.88 -1.19 -3.90
C PRO A 257 17.03 -1.70 -3.02
N GLU A 258 18.13 -0.95 -2.94
CA GLU A 258 19.30 -1.32 -2.17
C GLU A 258 19.03 -1.38 -0.65
N ASN A 259 18.14 -0.55 -0.11
CA ASN A 259 17.74 -0.61 1.31
C ASN A 259 17.04 -1.95 1.63
N ALA A 260 16.44 -2.59 0.64
CA ALA A 260 15.81 -3.91 0.77
C ALA A 260 16.64 -5.05 0.18
N GLY A 261 17.93 -4.85 -0.10
CA GLY A 261 18.82 -5.88 -0.64
C GLY A 261 18.60 -6.21 -2.13
N LEU A 262 18.04 -5.28 -2.92
CA LEU A 262 17.80 -5.44 -4.36
C LEU A 262 18.69 -4.48 -5.17
N SER A 263 19.07 -4.89 -6.37
CA SER A 263 19.76 -4.01 -7.33
C SER A 263 18.76 -3.11 -8.05
N SER A 264 18.83 -1.79 -7.85
CA SER A 264 17.96 -0.84 -8.59
C SER A 264 18.19 -0.89 -10.10
N ALA A 265 19.45 -1.02 -10.54
CA ALA A 265 19.81 -1.14 -11.95
C ALA A 265 19.22 -2.40 -12.60
N GLY A 266 19.20 -3.53 -11.87
CA GLY A 266 18.58 -4.78 -12.31
C GLY A 266 17.06 -4.70 -12.33
N LEU A 267 16.47 -4.24 -11.23
CA LEU A 267 15.03 -4.18 -11.00
C LEU A 267 14.34 -3.19 -11.96
N ASN A 268 14.76 -1.92 -11.94
CA ASN A 268 14.08 -0.85 -12.67
C ASN A 268 14.07 -1.13 -14.17
N ARG A 269 15.26 -1.39 -14.74
CA ARG A 269 15.40 -1.63 -16.18
C ARG A 269 14.55 -2.81 -16.66
N LYS A 270 14.51 -3.92 -15.91
CA LYS A 270 13.75 -5.11 -16.30
C LYS A 270 12.24 -4.84 -16.21
N ILE A 271 11.76 -4.28 -15.11
CA ILE A 271 10.33 -3.98 -14.95
C ILE A 271 9.87 -2.94 -15.98
N ASP A 272 10.63 -1.85 -16.16
CA ASP A 272 10.33 -0.82 -17.16
C ASP A 272 10.26 -1.45 -18.58
N SER A 273 11.19 -2.33 -18.93
CA SER A 273 11.18 -3.02 -20.22
C SER A 273 9.95 -3.92 -20.39
N ILE A 274 9.60 -4.72 -19.39
CA ILE A 274 8.46 -5.65 -19.47
C ILE A 274 7.13 -4.89 -19.51
N ALA A 275 6.99 -3.81 -18.73
CA ALA A 275 5.81 -2.96 -18.77
C ALA A 275 5.61 -2.33 -20.16
N ASN A 276 6.68 -1.81 -20.76
CA ASN A 276 6.62 -1.23 -22.11
C ASN A 276 6.32 -2.27 -23.19
N ILE A 277 6.83 -3.51 -23.09
CA ILE A 277 6.42 -4.61 -23.99
C ILE A 277 4.90 -4.82 -23.94
N GLY A 278 4.29 -4.76 -22.75
CA GLY A 278 2.85 -4.85 -22.58
C GLY A 278 2.08 -3.71 -23.26
N LEU A 279 2.59 -2.47 -23.14
CA LEU A 279 2.00 -1.30 -23.80
C LEU A 279 2.11 -1.38 -25.32
N GLU A 280 3.30 -1.66 -25.85
CA GLU A 280 3.58 -1.77 -27.29
C GLU A 280 2.72 -2.87 -27.94
N ALA A 281 2.55 -4.01 -27.25
CA ALA A 281 1.70 -5.09 -27.70
C ALA A 281 0.20 -4.82 -27.54
N LYS A 282 -0.20 -3.72 -26.89
CA LYS A 282 -1.60 -3.42 -26.53
C LYS A 282 -2.21 -4.52 -25.65
N ALA A 283 -1.42 -5.06 -24.72
CA ALA A 283 -1.91 -5.94 -23.67
C ALA A 283 -2.79 -5.18 -22.66
N TYR A 284 -2.56 -3.88 -22.52
CA TYR A 284 -3.36 -2.93 -21.73
C TYR A 284 -3.05 -1.50 -22.19
N PRO A 285 -3.98 -0.53 -22.03
CA PRO A 285 -3.70 0.90 -22.23
C PRO A 285 -2.70 1.47 -21.22
N GLY A 286 -2.76 0.98 -19.98
CA GLY A 286 -1.90 1.45 -18.90
C GLY A 286 -1.85 0.44 -17.75
N CYS A 287 -0.83 0.59 -16.91
CA CYS A 287 -0.64 -0.24 -15.74
C CYS A 287 0.03 0.52 -14.59
N GLU A 288 -0.13 -0.02 -13.39
CA GLU A 288 0.57 0.41 -12.18
C GLU A 288 1.25 -0.79 -11.53
N ILE A 289 2.50 -0.61 -11.12
CA ILE A 289 3.34 -1.65 -10.56
C ILE A 289 3.93 -1.15 -9.25
N MET A 290 3.71 -1.92 -8.18
CA MET A 290 4.25 -1.64 -6.85
C MET A 290 4.89 -2.89 -6.26
N VAL A 291 6.11 -2.74 -5.75
CA VAL A 291 6.90 -3.84 -5.15
C VAL A 291 7.42 -3.39 -3.79
N ALA A 292 7.19 -4.23 -2.79
CA ALA A 292 7.86 -4.15 -1.51
C ALA A 292 8.72 -5.39 -1.25
N ARG A 293 9.86 -5.19 -0.59
CA ARG A 293 10.66 -6.28 -0.03
C ARG A 293 11.09 -5.91 1.39
N LYS A 294 11.02 -6.85 2.34
CA LYS A 294 11.32 -6.61 3.77
C LYS A 294 10.47 -5.49 4.38
N GLY A 295 9.26 -5.29 3.86
CA GLY A 295 8.37 -4.19 4.25
C GLY A 295 8.76 -2.81 3.71
N ILE A 296 9.76 -2.72 2.83
CA ILE A 296 10.17 -1.47 2.16
C ILE A 296 9.62 -1.46 0.74
N VAL A 297 8.80 -0.48 0.41
CA VAL A 297 8.41 -0.17 -0.98
C VAL A 297 9.63 0.34 -1.71
N VAL A 298 10.07 -0.43 -2.70
CA VAL A 298 11.30 -0.20 -3.48
C VAL A 298 11.02 0.16 -4.94
N PHE A 299 9.79 -0.08 -5.38
CA PHE A 299 9.36 0.23 -6.73
C PHE A 299 7.88 0.63 -6.69
N HIS A 300 7.56 1.79 -7.27
CA HIS A 300 6.18 2.23 -7.44
C HIS A 300 6.10 3.18 -8.64
N LYS A 301 5.67 2.64 -9.79
CA LYS A 301 5.57 3.39 -11.05
C LYS A 301 4.27 3.08 -11.78
N THR A 302 3.84 4.05 -12.58
CA THR A 302 2.71 3.94 -13.51
C THR A 302 3.19 4.09 -14.94
N TYR A 303 2.45 3.49 -15.87
CA TYR A 303 2.76 3.48 -17.29
C TYR A 303 1.48 3.64 -18.12
N GLY A 304 1.61 4.30 -19.27
CA GLY A 304 0.51 4.46 -20.23
C GLY A 304 -0.63 5.33 -19.71
N TYR A 305 -1.82 5.04 -20.21
CA TYR A 305 -3.02 5.86 -20.03
C TYR A 305 -4.21 5.02 -19.61
N HIS A 306 -5.29 5.65 -19.17
CA HIS A 306 -6.55 4.99 -18.86
C HIS A 306 -7.13 4.27 -20.08
N THR A 307 -6.92 4.83 -21.27
CA THR A 307 -7.51 4.42 -22.55
C THR A 307 -6.52 4.64 -23.69
N TYR A 308 -6.70 3.93 -24.81
CA TYR A 308 -5.79 3.99 -25.99
C TYR A 308 -5.86 5.30 -26.80
N ASP A 309 -6.65 6.28 -26.37
CA ASP A 309 -6.66 7.63 -26.93
C ASP A 309 -5.63 8.56 -26.26
N ASP A 310 -4.92 8.05 -25.25
CA ASP A 310 -3.79 8.67 -24.59
C ASP A 310 -4.11 10.04 -23.94
N ILE A 311 -5.34 10.18 -23.40
CA ILE A 311 -5.82 11.44 -22.81
C ILE A 311 -5.47 11.57 -21.32
N ILE A 312 -5.80 10.56 -20.51
CA ILE A 312 -5.61 10.58 -19.05
C ILE A 312 -4.48 9.60 -18.69
N PRO A 313 -3.31 10.06 -18.22
CA PRO A 313 -2.22 9.17 -17.82
C PRO A 313 -2.61 8.38 -16.57
N VAL A 314 -2.09 7.16 -16.43
CA VAL A 314 -2.24 6.41 -15.17
C VAL A 314 -1.43 7.10 -14.07
N ARG A 315 -2.07 7.37 -12.94
CA ARG A 315 -1.51 7.99 -11.74
C ARG A 315 -1.56 7.04 -10.55
N LYS A 316 -0.71 7.29 -9.55
CA LYS A 316 -0.56 6.45 -8.34
C LYS A 316 -1.79 6.46 -7.43
N ASP A 317 -2.64 7.46 -7.57
CA ASP A 317 -3.89 7.64 -6.82
C ASP A 317 -5.13 7.16 -7.61
N ASP A 318 -4.95 6.62 -8.82
CA ASP A 318 -6.06 6.06 -9.58
C ASP A 318 -6.59 4.76 -8.96
N LEU A 319 -7.90 4.59 -9.01
CA LEU A 319 -8.57 3.37 -8.54
C LEU A 319 -8.78 2.39 -9.70
N PHE A 320 -8.33 1.15 -9.50
CA PHE A 320 -8.57 0.04 -10.42
C PHE A 320 -9.65 -0.91 -9.90
N ASP A 321 -10.48 -1.45 -10.79
CA ASP A 321 -11.37 -2.57 -10.46
C ASP A 321 -10.53 -3.82 -10.22
N LEU A 322 -10.56 -4.34 -8.99
CA LEU A 322 -9.74 -5.46 -8.57
C LEU A 322 -10.22 -6.81 -9.10
N ALA A 323 -11.44 -6.90 -9.65
CA ALA A 323 -12.07 -8.14 -10.06
C ALA A 323 -11.89 -9.22 -8.96
N SER A 324 -11.43 -10.43 -9.30
CA SER A 324 -11.26 -11.54 -8.35
C SER A 324 -10.24 -11.32 -7.23
N VAL A 325 -9.35 -10.32 -7.31
CA VAL A 325 -8.52 -9.96 -6.15
C VAL A 325 -9.40 -9.50 -4.97
N THR A 326 -10.61 -9.01 -5.23
CA THR A 326 -11.66 -8.76 -4.21
C THR A 326 -11.86 -9.93 -3.25
N LYS A 327 -11.75 -11.19 -3.71
CA LYS A 327 -11.96 -12.39 -2.90
C LYS A 327 -11.03 -12.41 -1.71
N VAL A 328 -9.72 -12.27 -1.98
CA VAL A 328 -8.66 -12.32 -0.96
C VAL A 328 -8.52 -10.98 -0.22
N SER A 329 -8.93 -9.88 -0.85
CA SER A 329 -8.81 -8.54 -0.26
C SER A 329 -10.00 -8.12 0.59
N SER A 330 -11.13 -8.84 0.57
CA SER A 330 -12.32 -8.43 1.32
C SER A 330 -12.98 -9.57 2.07
N THR A 331 -13.70 -10.47 1.39
CA THR A 331 -14.47 -11.51 2.06
C THR A 331 -13.57 -12.52 2.77
N LEU A 332 -12.45 -12.94 2.16
CA LEU A 332 -11.49 -13.80 2.84
C LEU A 332 -10.86 -13.10 4.05
N ALA A 333 -10.50 -11.81 3.92
CA ALA A 333 -9.95 -11.01 5.02
C ALA A 333 -10.89 -11.00 6.23
N GLY A 334 -12.18 -10.75 6.00
CA GLY A 334 -13.20 -10.77 7.05
C GLY A 334 -13.42 -12.17 7.65
N LEU A 335 -13.35 -13.24 6.84
CA LEU A 335 -13.43 -14.61 7.37
C LEU A 335 -12.21 -14.97 8.22
N MET A 336 -10.99 -14.61 7.81
CA MET A 336 -9.77 -14.83 8.59
C MET A 336 -9.80 -14.07 9.92
N LEU A 337 -10.28 -12.82 9.92
CA LEU A 337 -10.50 -12.07 11.16
C LEU A 337 -11.49 -12.81 12.08
N LEU A 338 -12.63 -13.26 11.56
CA LEU A 338 -13.60 -14.03 12.36
C LEU A 338 -13.09 -15.40 12.82
N ASP A 339 -12.19 -16.03 12.06
CA ASP A 339 -11.50 -17.27 12.46
C ASP A 339 -10.56 -16.99 13.64
N SER A 340 -9.82 -15.88 13.57
CA SER A 340 -8.94 -15.41 14.65
C SER A 340 -9.70 -15.12 15.95
N GLU A 341 -10.96 -14.67 15.83
CA GLU A 341 -11.89 -14.47 16.94
C GLU A 341 -12.62 -15.76 17.40
N GLY A 342 -12.36 -16.90 16.76
CA GLY A 342 -13.02 -18.19 17.05
C GLY A 342 -14.50 -18.26 16.65
N LYS A 343 -14.99 -17.29 15.86
CA LYS A 343 -16.39 -17.20 15.40
C LYS A 343 -16.62 -17.96 14.09
N PHE A 344 -15.60 -18.03 13.25
CA PHE A 344 -15.57 -18.81 12.02
C PHE A 344 -14.62 -20.01 12.16
N SER A 345 -14.76 -20.98 11.26
CA SER A 345 -13.93 -22.18 11.16
C SER A 345 -14.20 -22.84 9.81
N VAL A 346 -13.11 -23.20 9.12
CA VAL A 346 -13.14 -23.88 7.82
C VAL A 346 -13.62 -25.33 7.88
N GLU A 347 -13.60 -25.94 9.08
CA GLU A 347 -14.02 -27.33 9.30
C GLU A 347 -15.55 -27.47 9.48
N LYS A 348 -16.28 -26.35 9.60
CA LYS A 348 -17.75 -26.37 9.67
C LYS A 348 -18.38 -26.38 8.28
N LYS A 349 -19.66 -26.75 8.23
CA LYS A 349 -20.44 -26.80 7.00
C LYS A 349 -21.09 -25.46 6.71
N LEU A 350 -21.34 -25.17 5.43
CA LEU A 350 -22.02 -23.94 5.00
C LEU A 350 -23.37 -23.74 5.71
N GLY A 351 -24.14 -24.81 5.90
CA GLY A 351 -25.44 -24.76 6.56
C GLY A 351 -25.36 -24.39 8.04
N ASP A 352 -24.21 -24.57 8.69
CA ASP A 352 -24.02 -24.18 10.09
C ASP A 352 -24.05 -22.66 10.21
N TYR A 353 -23.45 -21.96 9.23
CA TYR A 353 -23.39 -20.50 9.16
C TYR A 353 -24.60 -19.86 8.49
N LEU A 354 -25.18 -20.50 7.46
CA LEU A 354 -26.26 -19.92 6.66
C LEU A 354 -27.52 -20.81 6.73
N PRO A 355 -28.49 -20.46 7.58
CA PRO A 355 -29.74 -21.23 7.73
C PRO A 355 -30.48 -21.48 6.41
N ASP A 356 -30.48 -20.50 5.50
CA ASP A 356 -31.12 -20.57 4.18
C ASP A 356 -30.52 -21.63 3.25
N PHE A 357 -29.32 -22.14 3.55
CA PHE A 357 -28.62 -23.16 2.78
C PHE A 357 -28.76 -24.57 3.39
N ARG A 358 -29.19 -24.71 4.66
CA ARG A 358 -29.25 -26.01 5.39
C ARG A 358 -30.00 -27.11 4.63
N LYS A 359 -31.13 -26.76 4.01
CA LYS A 359 -32.00 -27.70 3.28
C LYS A 359 -31.70 -27.76 1.77
N THR A 360 -30.54 -27.28 1.35
CA THR A 360 -30.09 -27.32 -0.05
C THR A 360 -28.99 -28.35 -0.23
N ASN A 361 -28.68 -28.72 -1.48
CA ASN A 361 -27.50 -29.56 -1.77
C ASN A 361 -26.16 -28.90 -1.38
N LYS A 362 -26.15 -27.62 -0.98
CA LYS A 362 -24.93 -26.91 -0.53
C LYS A 362 -24.78 -26.92 0.99
N GLY A 363 -25.84 -27.22 1.74
CA GLY A 363 -25.85 -27.10 3.19
C GLY A 363 -24.78 -27.96 3.87
N GLY A 364 -24.48 -29.12 3.31
CA GLY A 364 -23.47 -30.05 3.82
C GLY A 364 -22.04 -29.82 3.34
N LEU A 365 -21.79 -28.80 2.51
CA LEU A 365 -20.44 -28.51 1.99
C LEU A 365 -19.57 -27.94 3.10
N LEU A 366 -18.34 -28.46 3.25
CA LEU A 366 -17.35 -27.92 4.17
C LEU A 366 -16.84 -26.58 3.65
N MET A 367 -16.59 -25.64 4.57
CA MET A 367 -16.02 -24.34 4.22
C MET A 367 -14.61 -24.49 3.63
N LYS A 368 -13.82 -25.46 4.10
CA LYS A 368 -12.53 -25.83 3.52
C LYS A 368 -12.63 -26.18 2.03
N ASP A 369 -13.56 -27.08 1.65
CA ASP A 369 -13.80 -27.45 0.24
C ASP A 369 -14.26 -26.25 -0.61
N LEU A 370 -15.04 -25.35 -0.02
CA LEU A 370 -15.55 -24.15 -0.69
C LEU A 370 -14.42 -23.16 -1.00
N LEU A 371 -13.56 -22.89 0.00
CA LEU A 371 -12.47 -21.92 -0.09
C LEU A 371 -11.30 -22.43 -0.96
N THR A 372 -11.17 -23.75 -1.15
CA THR A 372 -10.19 -24.33 -2.08
C THR A 372 -10.76 -24.67 -3.46
N HIS A 373 -11.97 -24.20 -3.78
CA HIS A 373 -12.62 -24.41 -5.08
C HIS A 373 -12.78 -25.88 -5.48
N GLN A 374 -13.07 -26.79 -4.54
CA GLN A 374 -13.29 -28.21 -4.85
C GLN A 374 -14.64 -28.75 -4.35
N ALA A 375 -15.52 -27.88 -3.89
CA ALA A 375 -16.85 -28.24 -3.37
C ALA A 375 -17.85 -28.72 -4.45
N GLY A 376 -17.44 -28.80 -5.73
CA GLY A 376 -18.31 -29.17 -6.84
C GLY A 376 -19.30 -28.06 -7.25
N LEU A 377 -19.08 -26.82 -6.85
CA LEU A 377 -19.89 -25.70 -7.31
C LEU A 377 -19.68 -25.46 -8.81
N LYS A 378 -20.71 -24.93 -9.49
CA LYS A 378 -20.53 -24.37 -10.83
C LYS A 378 -19.49 -23.26 -10.79
N ASP A 379 -18.68 -23.18 -11.83
CA ASP A 379 -17.68 -22.12 -12.04
C ASP A 379 -18.33 -20.73 -12.03
N TRP A 380 -19.34 -20.55 -12.87
CA TRP A 380 -20.01 -19.27 -13.08
C TRP A 380 -21.48 -19.44 -13.45
N ILE A 381 -22.31 -18.48 -13.06
CA ILE A 381 -23.72 -18.40 -13.45
C ILE A 381 -23.99 -17.03 -14.07
N PRO A 382 -24.37 -16.96 -15.35
CA PRO A 382 -24.61 -15.69 -16.04
C PRO A 382 -26.00 -15.12 -15.70
N PHE A 383 -26.17 -14.61 -14.47
CA PHE A 383 -27.46 -14.15 -13.92
C PHE A 383 -28.19 -13.11 -14.79
N TRP A 384 -27.46 -12.38 -15.64
CA TRP A 384 -27.97 -11.34 -16.52
C TRP A 384 -28.57 -11.88 -17.83
N LYS A 385 -28.17 -13.06 -18.32
CA LYS A 385 -28.56 -13.52 -19.68
C LYS A 385 -30.07 -13.60 -19.86
N GLU A 386 -30.79 -14.14 -18.86
CA GLU A 386 -32.25 -14.21 -18.91
C GLU A 386 -32.96 -12.86 -18.72
N THR A 387 -32.22 -11.80 -18.41
CA THR A 387 -32.77 -10.47 -18.12
C THR A 387 -32.78 -9.54 -19.33
N VAL A 388 -32.03 -9.91 -20.37
CA VAL A 388 -31.93 -9.24 -21.66
C VAL A 388 -32.84 -9.96 -22.66
N ARG A 389 -33.59 -9.22 -23.47
CA ARG A 389 -34.47 -9.77 -24.52
C ARG A 389 -33.70 -9.97 -25.83
N LYS A 390 -34.31 -10.70 -26.78
CA LYS A 390 -33.76 -10.90 -28.13
C LYS A 390 -33.58 -9.59 -28.89
N ASP A 391 -34.50 -8.64 -28.70
CA ASP A 391 -34.42 -7.28 -29.22
C ASP A 391 -33.43 -6.40 -28.44
N SER A 392 -32.56 -7.02 -27.63
CA SER A 392 -31.50 -6.33 -26.93
C SER A 392 -31.97 -5.40 -25.78
N SER A 393 -33.29 -5.31 -25.52
CA SER A 393 -33.85 -4.50 -24.45
C SER A 393 -33.85 -5.20 -23.09
N PHE A 394 -33.78 -4.43 -22.01
CA PHE A 394 -33.88 -4.96 -20.65
C PHE A 394 -35.33 -5.27 -20.23
N LYS A 395 -35.54 -6.37 -19.51
CA LYS A 395 -36.83 -6.67 -18.87
C LYS A 395 -37.21 -5.59 -17.85
N ARG A 396 -38.26 -4.81 -18.16
CA ARG A 396 -38.71 -3.62 -17.38
C ARG A 396 -39.10 -3.89 -15.92
N ASN A 397 -39.47 -5.12 -15.59
CA ASN A 397 -39.75 -5.52 -14.20
C ASN A 397 -38.47 -5.79 -13.41
N ILE A 398 -37.33 -5.99 -14.08
CA ILE A 398 -36.00 -6.24 -13.49
C ILE A 398 -35.16 -4.96 -13.49
N PHE A 399 -35.12 -4.20 -14.58
CA PHE A 399 -34.32 -2.97 -14.68
C PHE A 399 -35.14 -1.73 -15.01
N ARG A 400 -34.64 -0.57 -14.57
CA ARG A 400 -35.09 0.77 -14.92
C ARG A 400 -33.90 1.69 -15.18
N THR A 401 -34.13 2.74 -15.97
CA THR A 401 -33.11 3.74 -16.30
C THR A 401 -32.88 4.76 -15.18
N GLU A 402 -33.84 4.83 -14.26
CA GLU A 402 -33.84 5.79 -13.15
C GLU A 402 -33.94 5.07 -11.80
N TYR A 403 -33.37 5.71 -10.80
CA TYR A 403 -33.47 5.29 -9.41
C TYR A 403 -34.94 5.32 -8.94
N SER A 404 -35.30 4.35 -8.10
CA SER A 404 -36.51 4.46 -7.25
C SER A 404 -36.38 3.54 -6.04
N LYS A 405 -37.28 3.69 -5.04
CA LYS A 405 -37.35 2.79 -3.88
C LYS A 405 -37.51 1.29 -4.25
N LYS A 406 -37.98 0.98 -5.47
CA LYS A 406 -38.10 -0.38 -5.99
C LYS A 406 -36.87 -0.83 -6.79
N TYR A 407 -36.15 0.10 -7.41
CA TYR A 407 -34.93 -0.12 -8.20
C TYR A 407 -33.77 0.73 -7.63
N PRO A 408 -33.27 0.43 -6.43
CA PRO A 408 -32.33 1.31 -5.75
C PRO A 408 -30.85 1.02 -6.08
N LEU A 409 -30.54 -0.13 -6.67
CA LEU A 409 -29.16 -0.59 -6.84
C LEU A 409 -28.66 -0.25 -8.26
N LYS A 410 -27.60 0.54 -8.36
CA LYS A 410 -26.96 0.90 -9.63
C LYS A 410 -26.13 -0.27 -10.16
N VAL A 411 -26.41 -0.65 -11.39
CA VAL A 411 -25.73 -1.74 -12.14
C VAL A 411 -24.68 -1.15 -13.08
N ALA A 412 -25.03 -0.04 -13.73
CA ALA A 412 -24.18 0.75 -14.62
C ALA A 412 -24.74 2.19 -14.68
N ASN A 413 -24.15 3.07 -15.49
CA ASN A 413 -24.72 4.40 -15.68
C ASN A 413 -26.14 4.31 -16.25
N ASN A 414 -27.08 5.03 -15.63
CA ASN A 414 -28.51 5.01 -15.96
C ASN A 414 -29.12 3.59 -16.07
N LEU A 415 -28.69 2.65 -15.23
CA LEU A 415 -29.24 1.30 -15.16
C LEU A 415 -29.32 0.82 -13.71
N TYR A 416 -30.56 0.58 -13.25
CA TYR A 416 -30.86 0.23 -11.87
C TYR A 416 -31.66 -1.07 -11.80
N ILE A 417 -31.34 -1.95 -10.83
CA ILE A 417 -31.99 -3.25 -10.68
C ILE A 417 -32.99 -3.29 -9.52
N ASN A 418 -34.05 -4.07 -9.71
CA ASN A 418 -35.08 -4.34 -8.72
C ASN A 418 -34.45 -4.96 -7.46
N LYS A 419 -34.69 -4.37 -6.29
CA LYS A 419 -34.11 -4.83 -5.00
C LYS A 419 -34.41 -6.30 -4.66
N ASN A 420 -35.50 -6.86 -5.18
CA ASN A 420 -35.87 -8.25 -4.94
C ASN A 420 -35.12 -9.25 -5.83
N TYR A 421 -34.38 -8.79 -6.86
CA TYR A 421 -33.68 -9.69 -7.78
C TYR A 421 -32.52 -10.45 -7.12
N ARG A 422 -31.93 -9.90 -6.05
CA ARG A 422 -30.96 -10.61 -5.19
C ARG A 422 -31.49 -11.98 -4.74
N LYS A 423 -32.78 -12.07 -4.39
CA LYS A 423 -33.40 -13.36 -4.00
C LYS A 423 -33.40 -14.37 -5.16
N LYS A 424 -33.57 -13.91 -6.41
CA LYS A 424 -33.51 -14.80 -7.59
C LYS A 424 -32.08 -15.33 -7.79
N ILE A 425 -31.06 -14.47 -7.71
CA ILE A 425 -29.64 -14.85 -7.80
C ILE A 425 -29.31 -15.95 -6.78
N PHE A 426 -29.59 -15.72 -5.50
CA PHE A 426 -29.31 -16.70 -4.45
C PHE A 426 -30.16 -17.98 -4.58
N ASN A 427 -31.39 -17.90 -5.09
CA ASN A 427 -32.19 -19.10 -5.36
C ASN A 427 -31.62 -19.93 -6.51
N GLU A 428 -31.08 -19.29 -7.54
CA GLU A 428 -30.42 -19.97 -8.66
C GLU A 428 -29.15 -20.69 -8.20
N ILE A 429 -28.33 -20.04 -7.36
CA ILE A 429 -27.18 -20.66 -6.69
C ILE A 429 -27.61 -21.87 -5.85
N LYS A 430 -28.64 -21.73 -5.00
CA LYS A 430 -29.14 -22.83 -4.17
C LYS A 430 -29.62 -24.03 -5.01
N LYS A 431 -30.23 -23.79 -6.17
CA LYS A 431 -30.79 -24.83 -7.04
C LYS A 431 -29.79 -25.44 -8.03
N SER A 432 -28.63 -24.84 -8.24
CA SER A 432 -27.66 -25.36 -9.20
C SER A 432 -27.21 -26.80 -8.83
N PRO A 433 -26.94 -27.68 -9.80
CA PRO A 433 -26.36 -28.99 -9.49
C PRO A 433 -24.94 -28.84 -8.90
N LEU A 434 -24.52 -29.83 -8.11
CA LEU A 434 -23.11 -30.01 -7.75
C LEU A 434 -22.46 -30.96 -8.76
N GLY A 435 -21.23 -30.64 -9.16
CA GLY A 435 -20.35 -31.53 -9.90
C GLY A 435 -19.52 -32.41 -8.97
N GLU A 436 -18.50 -33.04 -9.55
CA GLU A 436 -17.51 -33.84 -8.81
C GLU A 436 -16.69 -32.96 -7.86
N LYS A 437 -16.20 -33.56 -6.76
CA LYS A 437 -15.25 -32.92 -5.85
C LYS A 437 -13.84 -32.87 -6.44
N LYS A 438 -13.66 -31.99 -7.42
CA LYS A 438 -12.37 -31.66 -8.02
C LYS A 438 -12.23 -30.15 -8.13
N TYR A 439 -11.00 -29.69 -8.35
CA TYR A 439 -10.75 -28.26 -8.52
C TYR A 439 -11.55 -27.68 -9.70
N VAL A 440 -12.45 -26.75 -9.38
CA VAL A 440 -13.24 -25.94 -10.30
C VAL A 440 -13.34 -24.53 -9.71
N TYR A 441 -12.61 -23.58 -10.32
CA TYR A 441 -12.64 -22.19 -9.90
C TYR A 441 -14.07 -21.63 -9.95
N SER A 442 -14.60 -21.23 -8.80
CA SER A 442 -16.01 -20.87 -8.65
C SER A 442 -16.19 -19.54 -7.92
N ASP A 443 -16.90 -18.61 -8.57
CA ASP A 443 -17.28 -17.34 -7.95
C ASP A 443 -18.33 -17.52 -6.85
N LEU A 444 -19.10 -18.61 -6.92
CA LEU A 444 -20.25 -18.82 -6.07
C LEU A 444 -19.87 -18.93 -4.59
N THR A 445 -18.70 -19.51 -4.27
CA THR A 445 -18.18 -19.55 -2.89
C THR A 445 -18.19 -18.15 -2.27
N PHE A 446 -17.58 -17.18 -2.97
CA PHE A 446 -17.37 -15.84 -2.44
C PHE A 446 -18.62 -14.95 -2.55
N ILE A 447 -19.55 -15.25 -3.46
CA ILE A 447 -20.87 -14.62 -3.45
C ILE A 447 -21.64 -15.03 -2.18
N ILE A 448 -21.62 -16.32 -1.85
CA ILE A 448 -22.36 -16.89 -0.72
C ILE A 448 -21.75 -16.47 0.62
N SER A 449 -20.42 -16.56 0.76
CA SER A 449 -19.75 -16.40 2.05
C SER A 449 -19.85 -14.99 2.66
N THR A 450 -20.18 -13.97 1.86
CA THR A 450 -20.54 -12.64 2.38
C THR A 450 -21.64 -12.69 3.45
N GLY A 451 -22.64 -13.56 3.27
CA GLY A 451 -23.72 -13.73 4.24
C GLY A 451 -23.27 -14.35 5.56
N ILE A 452 -22.13 -15.05 5.59
CA ILE A 452 -21.58 -15.65 6.82
C ILE A 452 -21.12 -14.53 7.75
N ILE A 453 -20.38 -13.56 7.20
CA ILE A 453 -19.93 -12.39 7.94
C ILE A 453 -21.14 -11.59 8.42
N ASP A 454 -22.12 -11.31 7.54
CA ASP A 454 -23.38 -10.63 7.94
C ASP A 454 -24.05 -11.33 9.13
N ASN A 455 -24.15 -12.67 9.09
CA ASN A 455 -24.86 -13.44 10.11
C ASN A 455 -24.08 -13.55 11.44
N LEU A 456 -22.74 -13.65 11.38
CA LEU A 456 -21.90 -13.76 12.58
C LEU A 456 -21.69 -12.42 13.28
N THR A 457 -21.74 -11.31 12.56
CA THR A 457 -21.45 -9.97 13.09
C THR A 457 -22.70 -9.14 13.35
N GLY A 458 -23.79 -9.38 12.61
CA GLY A 458 -24.98 -8.52 12.61
C GLY A 458 -24.82 -7.22 11.81
N GLU A 459 -23.64 -6.98 11.24
CA GLU A 459 -23.31 -5.82 10.40
C GLU A 459 -23.31 -6.20 8.92
N LYS A 460 -23.18 -5.23 8.01
CA LYS A 460 -22.89 -5.56 6.61
C LYS A 460 -21.43 -5.95 6.47
N TRP A 461 -21.16 -7.06 5.79
CA TRP A 461 -19.82 -7.63 5.67
C TRP A 461 -18.78 -6.64 5.12
N TYR A 462 -19.19 -5.76 4.19
CA TYR A 462 -18.29 -4.77 3.62
C TYR A 462 -18.00 -3.62 4.59
N ASP A 463 -18.96 -3.23 5.43
CA ASP A 463 -18.74 -2.26 6.51
C ASP A 463 -17.84 -2.86 7.60
N PHE A 464 -18.08 -4.13 7.96
CA PHE A 464 -17.26 -4.88 8.92
C PHE A 464 -15.79 -4.93 8.48
N VAL A 465 -15.53 -5.33 7.23
CA VAL A 465 -14.15 -5.40 6.70
C VAL A 465 -13.53 -4.01 6.58
N THR A 466 -14.30 -3.01 6.12
CA THR A 466 -13.81 -1.63 5.99
C THR A 466 -13.36 -1.06 7.33
N LYS A 467 -14.20 -1.18 8.36
CA LYS A 467 -13.92 -0.67 9.71
C LYS A 467 -12.80 -1.45 10.40
N ASN A 468 -12.89 -2.78 10.41
CA ASN A 468 -12.05 -3.61 11.27
C ASN A 468 -10.73 -4.02 10.61
N ILE A 469 -10.56 -3.80 9.30
CA ILE A 469 -9.34 -4.11 8.56
C ILE A 469 -8.85 -2.87 7.82
N PHE A 470 -9.58 -2.39 6.81
CA PHE A 470 -9.05 -1.36 5.90
C PHE A 470 -8.67 -0.06 6.62
N HIS A 471 -9.57 0.48 7.46
CA HIS A 471 -9.30 1.73 8.18
C HIS A 471 -8.22 1.57 9.25
N LYS A 472 -8.09 0.39 9.90
CA LYS A 472 -6.99 0.11 10.83
C LYS A 472 -5.62 0.16 10.15
N LEU A 473 -5.56 -0.27 8.90
CA LEU A 473 -4.36 -0.20 8.06
C LEU A 473 -4.07 1.22 7.54
N GLY A 474 -5.04 2.14 7.62
CA GLY A 474 -4.98 3.43 6.92
C GLY A 474 -5.28 3.32 5.42
N ALA A 475 -5.97 2.25 4.99
CA ALA A 475 -6.27 1.94 3.59
C ALA A 475 -7.68 2.43 3.16
N TYR A 476 -7.88 3.75 3.13
CA TYR A 476 -9.19 4.39 2.94
C TYR A 476 -9.64 4.54 1.46
N ASP A 477 -8.77 4.28 0.50
CA ASP A 477 -9.12 4.22 -0.92
C ASP A 477 -9.64 2.82 -1.33
N MET A 478 -9.53 1.80 -0.47
CA MET A 478 -10.18 0.50 -0.68
C MET A 478 -11.69 0.63 -0.50
N CYS A 479 -12.45 0.61 -1.60
CA CYS A 479 -13.89 0.82 -1.54
C CYS A 479 -14.68 0.10 -2.63
N PHE A 480 -15.96 -0.14 -2.35
CA PHE A 480 -16.94 -0.52 -3.37
C PHE A 480 -17.64 0.72 -3.90
N ASN A 481 -18.05 0.71 -5.17
CA ASN A 481 -18.73 1.84 -5.81
C ASN A 481 -17.95 3.17 -5.71
N PRO A 482 -16.71 3.25 -6.21
CA PRO A 482 -15.82 4.41 -6.05
C PRO A 482 -16.40 5.71 -6.61
N TYR A 483 -17.28 5.64 -7.62
CA TYR A 483 -17.97 6.81 -8.20
C TYR A 483 -18.80 7.64 -7.20
N LYS A 484 -19.01 7.13 -5.98
CA LYS A 484 -19.68 7.88 -4.89
C LYS A 484 -18.73 8.80 -4.13
N LYS A 485 -17.42 8.52 -4.17
CA LYS A 485 -16.39 9.22 -3.39
C LYS A 485 -15.39 9.96 -4.29
N TYR A 486 -15.14 9.45 -5.49
CA TYR A 486 -14.09 9.95 -6.37
C TYR A 486 -14.63 10.40 -7.72
N PRO A 487 -14.00 11.43 -8.34
CA PRO A 487 -14.31 11.81 -9.70
C PRO A 487 -13.91 10.68 -10.66
N LEU A 488 -14.60 10.60 -11.80
CA LEU A 488 -14.42 9.50 -12.77
C LEU A 488 -13.02 9.49 -13.37
N ASP A 489 -12.37 10.64 -13.53
CA ASP A 489 -11.00 10.72 -14.03
C ASP A 489 -9.98 10.08 -13.11
N ARG A 490 -10.30 9.83 -11.83
CA ARG A 490 -9.49 9.06 -10.87
C ARG A 490 -9.82 7.57 -10.84
N ILE A 491 -10.73 7.09 -11.69
CA ILE A 491 -11.16 5.69 -11.74
C ILE A 491 -10.85 5.15 -13.13
N VAL A 492 -10.05 4.10 -13.21
CA VAL A 492 -9.66 3.54 -14.51
C VAL A 492 -10.84 2.77 -15.13
N PRO A 493 -11.26 3.08 -16.38
CA PRO A 493 -12.35 2.37 -17.04
C PRO A 493 -11.94 0.95 -17.42
N THR A 494 -12.92 0.04 -17.51
CA THR A 494 -12.66 -1.37 -17.82
C THR A 494 -12.99 -1.73 -19.27
N GLU A 495 -14.21 -2.11 -19.60
CA GLU A 495 -14.57 -2.50 -20.97
C GLU A 495 -15.79 -1.74 -21.48
N TYR A 496 -15.96 -1.69 -22.80
CA TYR A 496 -17.27 -1.48 -23.38
C TYR A 496 -18.05 -2.80 -23.35
N ASP A 497 -18.97 -2.94 -22.39
CA ASP A 497 -19.75 -4.16 -22.23
C ASP A 497 -20.87 -4.20 -23.28
N SER A 498 -20.56 -4.78 -24.43
CA SER A 498 -21.51 -4.93 -25.55
C SER A 498 -22.59 -5.99 -25.31
N LEU A 499 -22.40 -6.89 -24.34
CA LEU A 499 -23.26 -8.05 -24.12
C LEU A 499 -24.43 -7.72 -23.19
N PHE A 500 -24.14 -7.02 -22.09
CA PHE A 500 -25.13 -6.74 -21.05
C PHE A 500 -25.43 -5.24 -20.93
N ARG A 501 -24.50 -4.42 -20.43
CA ARG A 501 -24.76 -3.02 -20.02
C ARG A 501 -24.76 -1.99 -21.17
N ARG A 502 -24.19 -2.34 -22.33
CA ARG A 502 -24.14 -1.56 -23.59
C ARG A 502 -23.53 -0.18 -23.43
N GLN A 503 -22.47 -0.10 -22.66
CA GLN A 503 -21.77 1.15 -22.36
C GLN A 503 -20.34 0.84 -21.93
N LEU A 504 -19.49 1.85 -21.97
CA LEU A 504 -18.21 1.82 -21.29
C LEU A 504 -18.45 1.74 -19.79
N LEU A 505 -17.84 0.77 -19.13
CA LEU A 505 -17.89 0.62 -17.70
C LEU A 505 -16.84 1.52 -17.06
N HIS A 506 -17.31 2.57 -16.40
CA HIS A 506 -16.49 3.57 -15.73
C HIS A 506 -17.10 3.89 -14.36
N GLY A 507 -16.34 3.65 -13.29
CA GLY A 507 -16.82 3.79 -11.91
C GLY A 507 -17.60 2.60 -11.36
N THR A 508 -18.28 1.81 -12.19
CA THR A 508 -19.00 0.60 -11.76
C THR A 508 -18.20 -0.67 -12.05
N VAL A 509 -18.37 -1.69 -11.21
CA VAL A 509 -17.71 -3.00 -11.33
C VAL A 509 -17.88 -3.63 -12.73
N HIS A 510 -16.83 -4.27 -13.21
CA HIS A 510 -16.74 -5.03 -14.45
C HIS A 510 -17.61 -6.29 -14.42
N ASP A 511 -17.51 -7.10 -13.36
CA ASP A 511 -18.26 -8.35 -13.21
C ASP A 511 -19.78 -8.12 -13.23
N GLU A 512 -20.49 -8.85 -14.11
CA GLU A 512 -21.93 -8.68 -14.30
C GLU A 512 -22.74 -9.11 -13.07
N GLY A 513 -22.30 -10.18 -12.39
CA GLY A 513 -22.98 -10.70 -11.20
C GLY A 513 -22.91 -9.73 -10.02
N ALA A 514 -21.73 -9.17 -9.76
CA ALA A 514 -21.50 -8.13 -8.77
C ALA A 514 -22.28 -6.86 -9.12
N ALA A 515 -22.30 -6.45 -10.39
CA ALA A 515 -23.10 -5.31 -10.86
C ALA A 515 -24.60 -5.52 -10.56
N MET A 516 -25.13 -6.73 -10.78
CA MET A 516 -26.52 -7.08 -10.44
C MET A 516 -26.80 -7.15 -8.93
N LEU A 517 -25.76 -7.20 -8.10
CA LEU A 517 -25.85 -7.08 -6.64
C LEU A 517 -25.64 -5.64 -6.15
N GLY A 518 -25.59 -4.66 -7.06
CA GLY A 518 -25.39 -3.24 -6.74
C GLY A 518 -23.92 -2.82 -6.61
N GLY A 519 -23.01 -3.58 -7.24
CA GLY A 519 -21.58 -3.32 -7.23
C GLY A 519 -20.85 -3.84 -5.98
N ILE A 520 -21.54 -4.50 -5.06
CA ILE A 520 -20.98 -5.00 -3.80
C ILE A 520 -21.16 -6.51 -3.74
N SER A 521 -20.08 -7.26 -3.94
CA SER A 521 -20.05 -8.72 -3.83
C SER A 521 -18.69 -9.22 -3.34
N GLY A 522 -18.66 -10.39 -2.74
CA GLY A 522 -17.43 -10.94 -2.18
C GLY A 522 -16.46 -11.48 -3.22
N HIS A 523 -16.93 -11.73 -4.44
CA HIS A 523 -16.10 -12.27 -5.53
C HIS A 523 -15.50 -11.22 -6.45
N ALA A 524 -16.07 -10.00 -6.48
CA ALA A 524 -15.69 -8.86 -7.32
C ALA A 524 -16.37 -7.56 -6.84
N GLY A 525 -15.83 -6.40 -7.23
CA GLY A 525 -16.43 -5.08 -6.99
C GLY A 525 -15.65 -4.14 -6.09
N LEU A 526 -14.56 -4.61 -5.49
CA LEU A 526 -13.63 -3.77 -4.76
C LEU A 526 -12.74 -3.00 -5.74
N PHE A 527 -12.52 -1.72 -5.43
CA PHE A 527 -11.57 -0.85 -6.09
C PHE A 527 -10.52 -0.41 -5.07
N ALA A 528 -9.28 -0.19 -5.51
CA ALA A 528 -8.20 0.29 -4.65
C ALA A 528 -7.12 1.01 -5.46
N THR A 529 -6.31 1.82 -4.77
CA THR A 529 -4.97 2.24 -5.22
C THR A 529 -3.95 1.14 -4.90
N ALA A 530 -2.80 1.13 -5.59
CA ALA A 530 -1.80 0.09 -5.33
C ALA A 530 -1.23 0.19 -3.91
N ASN A 531 -1.03 1.41 -3.39
CA ASN A 531 -0.52 1.66 -2.05
C ASN A 531 -1.43 1.08 -0.96
N ASP A 532 -2.74 1.30 -1.07
CA ASP A 532 -3.67 0.79 -0.07
C ASP A 532 -3.82 -0.73 -0.10
N LEU A 533 -3.83 -1.32 -1.30
CA LEU A 533 -3.82 -2.78 -1.40
C LEU A 533 -2.49 -3.37 -0.89
N MET A 534 -1.36 -2.69 -1.10
CA MET A 534 -0.05 -3.09 -0.58
C MET A 534 -0.04 -3.16 0.95
N LYS A 535 -0.72 -2.25 1.66
CA LYS A 535 -0.87 -2.31 3.13
C LYS A 535 -1.53 -3.62 3.57
N LEU A 536 -2.59 -4.04 2.89
CA LEU A 536 -3.27 -5.32 3.18
C LEU A 536 -2.39 -6.53 2.82
N MET A 537 -1.65 -6.47 1.71
CA MET A 537 -0.76 -7.57 1.36
C MET A 537 0.42 -7.70 2.33
N GLU A 538 0.94 -6.58 2.86
CA GLU A 538 1.93 -6.60 3.94
C GLU A 538 1.37 -7.10 5.27
N LEU A 539 0.10 -6.81 5.61
CA LEU A 539 -0.57 -7.46 6.74
C LEU A 539 -0.46 -8.99 6.61
N TYR A 540 -0.74 -9.52 5.42
CA TYR A 540 -0.64 -10.97 5.17
C TYR A 540 0.80 -11.48 5.18
N ARG A 541 1.75 -10.78 4.55
CA ARG A 541 3.19 -11.15 4.58
C ARG A 541 3.73 -11.20 6.00
N ARG A 542 3.30 -10.27 6.85
CA ARG A 542 3.63 -10.17 8.28
C ARG A 542 2.75 -11.07 9.16
N LYS A 543 2.11 -12.08 8.57
CA LYS A 543 1.30 -13.09 9.27
C LYS A 543 0.23 -12.47 10.18
N GLY A 544 -0.39 -11.40 9.70
CA GLY A 544 -1.51 -10.74 10.34
C GLY A 544 -1.15 -9.61 11.32
N GLU A 545 0.12 -9.22 11.42
CA GLU A 545 0.55 -8.04 12.19
C GLU A 545 0.75 -6.82 11.28
N TYR A 546 0.17 -5.66 11.63
CA TYR A 546 0.43 -4.39 10.96
C TYR A 546 0.11 -3.22 11.89
N GLY A 547 0.89 -2.13 11.84
CA GLY A 547 0.73 -0.97 12.71
C GLY A 547 1.01 -1.25 14.19
N GLY A 548 1.70 -2.35 14.51
CA GLY A 548 1.96 -2.81 15.88
C GLY A 548 0.76 -3.53 16.52
N GLU A 549 -0.21 -3.95 15.72
CA GLU A 549 -1.39 -4.71 16.15
C GLU A 549 -1.45 -6.06 15.40
N GLN A 550 -1.72 -7.14 16.13
CA GLN A 550 -2.08 -8.44 15.54
C GLN A 550 -3.57 -8.40 15.15
N ILE A 551 -3.88 -8.08 13.90
CA ILE A 551 -5.26 -7.94 13.40
C ILE A 551 -5.85 -9.32 13.07
N ILE A 552 -5.06 -10.20 12.46
CA ILE A 552 -5.44 -11.58 12.14
C ILE A 552 -4.41 -12.49 12.82
N ASN A 553 -4.81 -13.57 13.49
CA ASN A 553 -3.85 -14.41 14.20
C ASN A 553 -2.87 -15.09 13.23
N ARG A 554 -1.64 -15.29 13.70
CA ARG A 554 -0.53 -15.88 12.94
C ARG A 554 -0.86 -17.28 12.40
N ASP A 555 -1.44 -18.13 13.24
CA ASP A 555 -1.83 -19.51 12.93
C ASP A 555 -2.93 -19.55 11.87
N VAL A 556 -3.88 -18.63 11.91
CA VAL A 556 -4.92 -18.47 10.87
C VAL A 556 -4.27 -18.12 9.53
N LEU A 557 -3.37 -17.14 9.49
CA LEU A 557 -2.70 -16.78 8.23
C LEU A 557 -1.89 -17.94 7.65
N GLU A 558 -1.12 -18.63 8.50
CA GLU A 558 -0.32 -19.80 8.11
C GLU A 558 -1.19 -20.94 7.57
N GLU A 559 -2.32 -21.22 8.22
CA GLU A 559 -3.29 -22.21 7.75
C GLU A 559 -3.90 -21.80 6.40
N TYR A 560 -4.24 -20.52 6.21
CA TYR A 560 -4.89 -20.07 4.99
C TYR A 560 -3.93 -20.01 3.79
N SER A 561 -2.64 -19.77 4.03
CA SER A 561 -1.62 -19.66 2.98
C SER A 561 -0.97 -21.00 2.59
N ARG A 562 -1.17 -22.09 3.33
CA ARG A 562 -0.60 -23.41 2.97
C ARG A 562 -1.45 -24.15 1.94
N VAL A 563 -0.82 -25.07 1.19
CA VAL A 563 -1.55 -26.00 0.31
C VAL A 563 -2.41 -26.93 1.16
N GLN A 564 -3.71 -26.98 0.85
CA GLN A 564 -4.69 -27.67 1.69
C GLN A 564 -4.87 -29.15 1.33
N PHE A 565 -4.63 -29.51 0.08
CA PHE A 565 -4.85 -30.86 -0.46
C PHE A 565 -3.65 -31.31 -1.32
N PRO A 566 -2.43 -31.43 -0.75
CA PRO A 566 -1.23 -31.80 -1.49
C PRO A 566 -1.29 -33.21 -2.11
N GLU A 567 -2.17 -34.07 -1.59
CA GLU A 567 -2.42 -35.42 -2.09
C GLU A 567 -3.20 -35.46 -3.41
N ASN A 568 -3.73 -34.32 -3.86
CA ASN A 568 -4.40 -34.20 -5.15
C ASN A 568 -3.84 -33.00 -5.95
N ASN A 569 -4.35 -32.80 -7.17
CA ASN A 569 -3.85 -31.74 -8.07
C ASN A 569 -4.31 -30.32 -7.70
N ASN A 570 -4.96 -30.12 -6.54
CA ASN A 570 -5.45 -28.83 -6.07
C ASN A 570 -4.38 -28.11 -5.25
N ARG A 571 -3.61 -27.26 -5.95
CA ARG A 571 -2.58 -26.43 -5.33
C ARG A 571 -3.09 -25.38 -4.34
N ARG A 572 -4.39 -25.11 -4.23
CA ARG A 572 -4.91 -23.90 -3.55
C ARG A 572 -4.62 -23.88 -2.04
N GLY A 573 -4.40 -22.67 -1.54
CA GLY A 573 -4.64 -22.33 -0.13
C GLY A 573 -6.12 -22.04 0.11
N LEU A 574 -6.49 -21.70 1.34
CA LEU A 574 -7.86 -21.31 1.66
C LEU A 574 -8.12 -19.93 1.05
N GLY A 575 -8.77 -19.89 -0.11
CA GLY A 575 -9.04 -18.68 -0.87
C GLY A 575 -7.86 -18.16 -1.70
N PHE A 576 -6.62 -18.49 -1.37
CA PHE A 576 -5.42 -18.05 -2.09
C PHE A 576 -4.97 -18.97 -3.23
N ASP A 577 -4.44 -18.38 -4.29
CA ASP A 577 -3.59 -19.07 -5.26
C ASP A 577 -2.23 -19.41 -4.64
N LYS A 578 -1.66 -20.53 -5.07
CA LYS A 578 -0.32 -21.01 -4.74
C LYS A 578 0.50 -21.28 -6.01
N PRO A 579 1.82 -21.44 -5.93
CA PRO A 579 2.59 -21.92 -7.07
C PRO A 579 2.09 -23.29 -7.56
N LEU A 580 2.44 -23.63 -8.80
CA LEU A 580 2.27 -25.01 -9.28
C LEU A 580 3.01 -25.99 -8.34
N LEU A 581 2.46 -27.19 -8.14
CA LEU A 581 3.06 -28.16 -7.21
C LEU A 581 4.49 -28.55 -7.62
N ASN A 582 4.76 -28.61 -8.93
CA ASN A 582 6.07 -28.87 -9.53
C ASN A 582 6.76 -27.60 -10.04
N ASN A 583 6.44 -26.40 -9.52
CA ASN A 583 6.88 -25.12 -10.08
C ASN A 583 8.41 -25.01 -10.26
N LYS A 584 9.19 -25.58 -9.35
CA LYS A 584 10.67 -25.56 -9.40
C LYS A 584 11.26 -26.35 -10.58
N GLU A 585 10.48 -27.23 -11.20
CA GLU A 585 10.89 -28.06 -12.33
C GLU A 585 10.53 -27.43 -13.69
N LEU A 586 9.74 -26.35 -13.67
CA LEU A 586 9.19 -25.71 -14.87
C LEU A 586 10.08 -24.57 -15.37
N GLY A 587 10.11 -24.38 -16.69
CA GLY A 587 10.78 -23.25 -17.30
C GLY A 587 10.04 -21.92 -17.09
N PRO A 588 10.67 -20.76 -17.38
CA PRO A 588 10.09 -19.44 -17.16
C PRO A 588 8.72 -19.19 -17.82
N ALA A 589 8.41 -19.87 -18.92
CA ALA A 589 7.14 -19.71 -19.64
C ALA A 589 6.00 -20.57 -19.07
N GLU A 590 6.32 -21.61 -18.30
CA GLU A 590 5.37 -22.61 -17.79
C GLU A 590 5.16 -22.47 -16.27
N ALA A 591 6.13 -21.91 -15.56
CA ALA A 591 6.06 -21.66 -14.13
C ALA A 591 4.95 -20.64 -13.79
N TYR A 592 4.29 -20.87 -12.65
CA TYR A 592 3.33 -19.93 -12.08
C TYR A 592 3.49 -19.94 -10.56
N PRO A 593 3.58 -18.76 -9.91
CA PRO A 593 3.44 -17.40 -10.45
C PRO A 593 4.68 -16.89 -11.20
N ALA A 594 5.83 -17.51 -10.96
CA ALA A 594 7.15 -17.22 -11.50
C ALA A 594 8.05 -18.42 -11.14
N MET A 595 9.12 -18.64 -11.89
CA MET A 595 10.01 -19.80 -11.70
C MET A 595 10.67 -19.81 -10.32
N SER A 596 11.13 -18.64 -9.85
CA SER A 596 11.80 -18.50 -8.55
C SER A 596 10.87 -18.39 -7.35
N ALA A 597 9.55 -18.46 -7.54
CA ALA A 597 8.61 -18.32 -6.43
C ALA A 597 8.71 -19.48 -5.43
N SER A 598 8.78 -19.15 -4.14
CA SER A 598 8.83 -20.17 -3.08
C SER A 598 7.51 -20.95 -3.00
N PRO A 599 7.53 -22.23 -2.57
CA PRO A 599 6.31 -22.97 -2.27
C PRO A 599 5.41 -22.31 -1.23
N GLU A 600 5.99 -21.51 -0.33
CA GLU A 600 5.26 -20.75 0.69
C GLU A 600 4.52 -19.54 0.13
N SER A 601 4.93 -19.04 -1.04
CA SER A 601 4.32 -17.88 -1.65
C SER A 601 2.85 -18.11 -2.04
N PHE A 602 2.06 -17.03 -2.08
CA PHE A 602 0.63 -17.09 -2.33
C PHE A 602 0.11 -15.76 -2.87
N GLY A 603 -1.09 -15.75 -3.46
CA GLY A 603 -1.65 -14.53 -4.01
C GLY A 603 -3.01 -14.73 -4.67
N HIS A 604 -3.34 -13.85 -5.62
CA HIS A 604 -4.53 -14.00 -6.46
C HIS A 604 -4.44 -13.13 -7.72
N SER A 605 -5.05 -13.56 -8.82
CA SER A 605 -5.22 -12.76 -10.04
C SER A 605 -6.64 -12.21 -10.21
N GLY A 606 -6.80 -11.08 -10.89
CA GLY A 606 -8.07 -10.46 -11.23
C GLY A 606 -8.30 -10.43 -12.74
N TYR A 607 -9.55 -10.62 -13.15
CA TYR A 607 -9.92 -10.73 -14.57
C TYR A 607 -9.65 -9.45 -15.38
N THR A 608 -9.77 -8.29 -14.74
CA THR A 608 -9.50 -6.95 -15.29
C THR A 608 -8.03 -6.70 -15.59
N GLY A 609 -7.12 -7.56 -15.10
CA GLY A 609 -5.67 -7.46 -15.30
C GLY A 609 -4.87 -7.38 -14.00
N THR A 610 -5.55 -7.18 -12.87
CA THR A 610 -4.91 -7.05 -11.55
C THR A 610 -4.26 -8.35 -11.08
N PHE A 611 -3.26 -8.23 -10.22
CA PHE A 611 -2.53 -9.34 -9.64
C PHE A 611 -1.84 -8.93 -8.35
N VAL A 612 -1.92 -9.80 -7.35
CA VAL A 612 -1.18 -9.67 -6.10
C VAL A 612 -0.43 -10.95 -5.81
N TRP A 613 0.78 -10.83 -5.30
CA TRP A 613 1.59 -11.96 -4.89
C TRP A 613 2.45 -11.62 -3.67
N ILE A 614 2.53 -12.56 -2.73
CA ILE A 614 3.26 -12.45 -1.48
C ILE A 614 4.17 -13.67 -1.38
N ASP A 615 5.45 -13.45 -1.11
CA ASP A 615 6.42 -14.51 -0.82
C ASP A 615 7.06 -14.26 0.55
N PRO A 616 6.59 -14.94 1.61
CA PRO A 616 7.15 -14.78 2.94
C PRO A 616 8.62 -15.22 3.05
N GLU A 617 9.08 -16.17 2.24
CA GLU A 617 10.46 -16.69 2.28
C GLU A 617 11.45 -15.64 1.77
N TYR A 618 11.10 -14.95 0.68
CA TYR A 618 11.93 -13.88 0.10
C TYR A 618 11.55 -12.48 0.58
N GLU A 619 10.55 -12.41 1.46
CA GLU A 619 9.93 -11.20 1.99
C GLU A 619 9.43 -10.23 0.90
N ILE A 620 8.90 -10.76 -0.21
CA ILE A 620 8.39 -9.98 -1.34
C ILE A 620 6.89 -9.78 -1.22
N THR A 621 6.44 -8.58 -1.55
CA THR A 621 5.03 -8.28 -1.85
C THR A 621 4.95 -7.53 -3.18
N TYR A 622 4.09 -7.99 -4.07
CA TYR A 622 3.95 -7.49 -5.43
C TYR A 622 2.48 -7.18 -5.74
N VAL A 623 2.22 -5.96 -6.20
CA VAL A 623 0.93 -5.50 -6.71
C VAL A 623 1.12 -5.04 -8.16
N PHE A 624 0.28 -5.55 -9.05
CA PHE A 624 0.19 -5.13 -10.45
C PHE A 624 -1.26 -4.83 -10.78
N PHE A 625 -1.53 -3.64 -11.30
CA PHE A 625 -2.82 -3.26 -11.83
C PHE A 625 -2.73 -2.94 -13.31
N SER A 626 -3.75 -3.36 -14.05
CA SER A 626 -4.02 -2.86 -15.38
C SER A 626 -5.52 -2.98 -15.66
N ASN A 627 -5.96 -2.39 -16.75
CA ASN A 627 -7.29 -2.55 -17.31
C ASN A 627 -7.23 -3.29 -18.65
N ARG A 628 -6.60 -4.47 -18.68
CA ARG A 628 -6.38 -5.29 -19.90
C ARG A 628 -7.65 -5.62 -20.69
N VAL A 629 -8.81 -5.53 -20.04
CA VAL A 629 -10.12 -5.72 -20.66
C VAL A 629 -10.61 -4.50 -21.44
N TYR A 630 -9.86 -3.40 -21.49
CA TYR A 630 -10.16 -2.24 -22.31
C TYR A 630 -9.64 -2.42 -23.76
N PRO A 631 -10.45 -2.10 -24.79
CA PRO A 631 -11.88 -1.76 -24.72
C PRO A 631 -12.78 -3.02 -24.67
N THR A 632 -12.22 -4.21 -24.86
CA THR A 632 -12.93 -5.49 -24.88
C THR A 632 -12.20 -6.56 -24.06
N ARG A 633 -12.96 -7.39 -23.32
CA ARG A 633 -12.44 -8.56 -22.60
C ARG A 633 -11.76 -9.62 -23.48
N ASN A 634 -11.91 -9.55 -24.80
CA ASN A 634 -11.28 -10.47 -25.74
C ASN A 634 -9.80 -10.11 -25.98
N ASN A 635 -9.04 -9.94 -24.91
CA ASN A 635 -7.61 -9.62 -24.92
C ASN A 635 -6.87 -10.48 -23.88
N ASN A 636 -6.11 -11.47 -24.36
CA ASN A 636 -5.33 -12.39 -23.52
C ASN A 636 -3.83 -12.06 -23.50
N LEU A 637 -3.39 -11.03 -24.21
CA LEU A 637 -1.97 -10.71 -24.40
C LEU A 637 -1.21 -10.51 -23.08
N LEU A 638 -1.87 -9.99 -22.04
CA LEU A 638 -1.26 -9.87 -20.70
C LEU A 638 -0.76 -11.23 -20.16
N SER A 639 -1.54 -12.29 -20.38
CA SER A 639 -1.18 -13.66 -20.00
C SER A 639 -0.29 -14.32 -21.04
N ASP A 640 -0.60 -14.17 -22.33
CA ASP A 640 0.16 -14.80 -23.42
C ASP A 640 1.63 -14.33 -23.45
N LEU A 641 1.87 -13.07 -23.07
CA LEU A 641 3.20 -12.47 -22.94
C LEU A 641 3.84 -12.69 -21.56
N ASN A 642 3.18 -13.39 -20.63
CA ASN A 642 3.66 -13.66 -19.28
C ASN A 642 4.14 -12.39 -18.53
N ILE A 643 3.51 -11.24 -18.77
CA ILE A 643 3.94 -9.94 -18.21
C ILE A 643 4.05 -9.99 -16.68
N ARG A 644 3.02 -10.52 -16.01
CA ARG A 644 2.99 -10.58 -14.54
C ARG A 644 4.04 -11.55 -13.98
N PRO A 645 4.15 -12.81 -14.47
CA PRO A 645 5.24 -13.70 -14.11
C PRO A 645 6.64 -13.15 -14.36
N TYR A 646 6.88 -12.50 -15.50
CA TYR A 646 8.21 -11.97 -15.83
C TYR A 646 8.59 -10.76 -14.99
N ILE A 647 7.64 -9.89 -14.63
CA ILE A 647 7.88 -8.83 -13.64
C ILE A 647 8.24 -9.45 -12.29
N LEU A 648 7.48 -10.44 -11.83
CA LEU A 648 7.77 -11.11 -10.55
C LEU A 648 9.14 -11.81 -10.59
N GLN A 649 9.50 -12.47 -11.69
CA GLN A 649 10.83 -13.04 -11.88
C GLN A 649 11.93 -11.97 -11.88
N ALA A 650 11.70 -10.80 -12.48
CA ALA A 650 12.65 -9.69 -12.45
C ALA A 650 12.89 -9.17 -11.02
N ILE A 651 11.89 -9.24 -10.13
CA ILE A 651 12.05 -8.94 -8.71
C ILE A 651 13.01 -9.95 -8.07
N TYR A 652 12.77 -11.26 -8.24
CA TYR A 652 13.66 -12.30 -7.71
C TYR A 652 15.10 -12.17 -8.24
N ASP A 653 15.26 -11.98 -9.55
CA ASP A 653 16.57 -11.84 -10.19
C ASP A 653 17.36 -10.62 -9.70
N SER A 654 16.68 -9.63 -9.11
CA SER A 654 17.31 -8.41 -8.61
C SER A 654 17.79 -8.53 -7.17
N ILE A 655 17.48 -9.61 -6.46
CA ILE A 655 17.94 -9.85 -5.09
C ILE A 655 19.46 -10.03 -5.09
N THR A 656 20.14 -9.23 -4.28
CA THR A 656 21.61 -9.21 -4.17
C THR A 656 22.14 -9.75 -2.85
N ASP A 657 21.28 -9.87 -1.83
CA ASP A 657 21.64 -10.51 -0.58
C ASP A 657 21.28 -12.01 -0.62
N SER A 658 22.08 -12.83 0.06
CA SER A 658 21.73 -14.25 0.20
C SER A 658 20.39 -14.37 0.95
N PRO A 659 19.49 -15.29 0.55
CA PRO A 659 18.31 -15.55 1.34
C PRO A 659 18.75 -15.90 2.77
N GLN A 660 18.17 -15.21 3.76
CA GLN A 660 18.31 -15.65 5.14
C GLN A 660 17.60 -16.99 5.24
N THR A 661 18.35 -18.09 5.17
CA THR A 661 17.86 -19.38 5.67
C THR A 661 17.42 -19.13 7.10
N SER A 662 16.17 -19.47 7.42
CA SER A 662 15.58 -19.40 8.75
C SER A 662 16.36 -20.24 9.75
N GLN A 663 17.48 -19.70 10.22
CA GLN A 663 18.21 -20.07 11.41
C GLN A 663 18.22 -18.83 12.29
N ASP A 664 17.10 -18.56 12.95
CA ASP A 664 17.06 -17.83 14.22
C ASP A 664 15.64 -17.93 14.79
N THR A 665 15.33 -19.15 15.25
CA THR A 665 14.45 -19.33 16.40
C THR A 665 15.19 -20.26 17.34
N TRP A 666 15.24 -19.87 18.62
CA TRP A 666 15.90 -20.50 19.76
C TRP A 666 17.34 -20.04 20.05
N GLN A 667 17.46 -18.89 20.74
CA GLN A 667 18.20 -18.82 22.01
C GLN A 667 17.87 -17.54 22.79
N HIS A 668 17.14 -17.75 23.90
CA HIS A 668 16.94 -16.96 25.12
C HIS A 668 16.53 -15.49 25.06
#